data_AF-A0A2G3A652-F1
#
_entry.id   AF-A0A2G3A652-F1
#
_cell.length_a   1.000
_cell.length_b   1.000
_cell.length_c   1.000
_cell.angle_alpha   90.00
_cell.angle_beta   90.00
_cell.angle_gamma   90.00
#
_symmetry.space_group_name_H-M   'P 1'
#
loop_
_entity.id
_entity.type
_entity.pdbx_description
1 polymer ?
#
loop_
_entity_poly.entity_id
_entity_poly.type
_entity_poly.pdbx_seq_one_letter_code
_entity_poly.pdbx_strand_id
1 'polypeptide(L)'
;MQQFNSSLLDANFHSLLRAITYALDNPIGSLSITFEAMQAVMKLASTSAENMRAMSNIWAPPVYRRLVRSDKRERDMSERCLQKVLSVICPPPVILSKALVIDLKKTLLFMMEELLNQGLKIQTLQVWKWFMRLLGPYGMKNKHLVNKLLKIPEQTFTDLDPQIQNASLVAWEGLIDSLIFSQPYAPKSNALVKNPTDQTVLKGSNPTEADGFSKKIKLVMTPLIGIMSSNCDASVHVSCLNTWSYLLYKLEKLASSHSVVKTVWEPVLEVIIKVGPVNKNIWSWSFCIELLDNFISAGNNDVNSKLNDHKATRLPESAKYSWKYYPIKWSPLDLGNLEFFINTIHGLIINGLNITLSGEVRTVTYSAASSLFRSLLGPVKHFLKSDLITYDEVILSLNMMLKFLKSLYENMRSKDGGIDDLLPLLLQLLEAFVDELEPSTLQSPLYKVALDLKNIETSEPVYRFKSAKVPDICFMNCMEKVSPIAYITLLYFHAVTKATLKEPDYDIVEGIHRYVKLLLSSYEPLEILHLFVSLLYTEKMLHCFEIWVALANCLKDYIDNHDFRSLIKLQLDSPDYVTIIHFLCYPFAAYSCLKAHLKLQHVIEEWTSLYISLSRASENGHPTIIEDLLSMLSSYFNEALTNGDLVPEPQSSVNGQDINVRLLFGEAMICAVEQASLIAKSEAKESESWRSSNIKSSLEFASCLVKLSRTNDETNASTSLIEKRLLSSMVHFVGCLHLQKDITLFIEIMTRTVLRWLSHFEAQDSNFKYQLRQLWIGTLNCLQKTRPIIEFNSSFLKLQEPLLEKTLDHPDLIIFNSTVNFWNSTFGEQTKLDYPESLLSVLDKLSRRGKIKLGKNSSLANNDSSNVDEITVPNRFKVPTTLRRCSKRVELMGNVANSSGGKSKRRHTELTEHQKEVRRAQQGRSMDCSGHGPGIRTYTSVDFSQENEESQESQDIRDADTILEMLRKVH
;
A
#
# COMPACT_ATOMS: atom_id res chain seq x y z
N MET A 1 64.49 -40.22 -4.29
CA MET A 1 63.79 -38.91 -4.41
C MET A 1 62.45 -38.87 -3.70
N GLN A 2 61.46 -39.70 -4.06
CA GLN A 2 60.09 -39.59 -3.51
C GLN A 2 60.03 -39.61 -1.96
N GLN A 3 60.92 -40.36 -1.31
CA GLN A 3 61.05 -40.53 0.15
C GLN A 3 62.02 -39.53 0.86
N PHE A 4 62.67 -38.61 0.13
CA PHE A 4 63.63 -37.68 0.75
C PHE A 4 62.92 -36.47 1.38
N ASN A 5 63.51 -35.91 2.44
CA ASN A 5 63.04 -34.68 3.08
C ASN A 5 63.35 -33.44 2.22
N SER A 6 62.70 -32.31 2.51
CA SER A 6 62.90 -31.05 1.77
C SER A 6 64.36 -30.58 1.83
N SER A 7 64.96 -30.51 3.02
CA SER A 7 66.31 -29.98 3.20
C SER A 7 67.39 -30.72 2.40
N LEU A 8 67.32 -32.04 2.24
CA LEU A 8 68.25 -32.80 1.40
C LEU A 8 68.00 -32.57 -0.10
N LEU A 9 66.75 -32.36 -0.50
CA LEU A 9 66.38 -32.04 -1.89
C LEU A 9 66.82 -30.63 -2.28
N ASP A 10 66.65 -29.66 -1.38
CA ASP A 10 67.08 -28.26 -1.58
C ASP A 10 68.61 -28.16 -1.66
N ALA A 11 69.34 -28.80 -0.74
CA ALA A 11 70.80 -28.82 -0.72
C ALA A 11 71.44 -29.42 -2.00
N ASN A 12 70.71 -30.26 -2.74
CA ASN A 12 71.18 -30.91 -3.97
C ASN A 12 70.42 -30.44 -5.22
N PHE A 13 69.61 -29.38 -5.12
CA PHE A 13 68.58 -29.02 -6.10
C PHE A 13 69.10 -28.94 -7.55
N HIS A 14 70.19 -28.21 -7.81
CA HIS A 14 70.71 -28.04 -9.17
C HIS A 14 71.21 -29.34 -9.81
N SER A 15 71.86 -30.22 -9.03
CA SER A 15 72.35 -31.52 -9.50
C SER A 15 71.19 -32.47 -9.82
N LEU A 16 70.18 -32.49 -8.94
CA LEU A 16 68.94 -33.27 -9.14
C LEU A 16 68.16 -32.75 -10.36
N LEU A 17 68.00 -31.43 -10.49
CA LEU A 17 67.30 -30.82 -11.62
C LEU A 17 68.01 -31.15 -12.94
N ARG A 18 69.35 -31.05 -13.00
CA ARG A 18 70.13 -31.40 -14.21
C ARG A 18 69.96 -32.87 -14.61
N ALA A 19 69.96 -33.79 -13.64
CA ALA A 19 69.72 -35.21 -13.90
C ALA A 19 68.28 -35.46 -14.41
N ILE A 20 67.29 -34.80 -13.81
CA ILE A 20 65.89 -34.87 -14.24
C ILE A 20 65.70 -34.27 -15.64
N THR A 21 66.33 -33.13 -15.96
CA THR A 21 66.27 -32.54 -17.31
C THR A 21 66.85 -33.50 -18.36
N TYR A 22 68.00 -34.14 -18.08
CA TYR A 22 68.58 -35.13 -18.99
C TYR A 22 67.67 -36.38 -19.18
N ALA A 23 67.03 -36.85 -18.10
CA ALA A 23 66.05 -37.93 -18.18
C ALA A 23 64.76 -37.50 -18.93
N LEU A 24 64.32 -36.25 -18.78
CA LEU A 24 63.21 -35.67 -19.55
C LEU A 24 63.56 -35.50 -21.02
N ASP A 25 64.78 -35.12 -21.39
CA ASP A 25 65.18 -35.04 -22.80
C ASP A 25 65.16 -36.43 -23.48
N ASN A 26 65.29 -37.51 -22.69
CA ASN A 26 65.12 -38.91 -23.07
C ASN A 26 66.01 -39.38 -24.24
N PRO A 27 67.34 -39.29 -24.12
CA PRO A 27 68.28 -39.76 -25.15
C PRO A 27 68.22 -41.28 -25.41
N ILE A 28 67.54 -42.04 -24.55
CA ILE A 28 67.38 -43.51 -24.64
C ILE A 28 66.06 -43.88 -25.35
N GLY A 29 65.13 -42.93 -25.54
CA GLY A 29 63.83 -43.18 -26.18
C GLY A 29 62.80 -43.94 -25.32
N SER A 30 63.04 -44.14 -24.02
CA SER A 30 62.16 -44.92 -23.14
C SER A 30 61.07 -44.06 -22.51
N LEU A 31 59.79 -44.42 -22.73
CA LEU A 31 58.62 -43.78 -22.10
C LEU A 31 58.60 -43.93 -20.57
N SER A 32 59.20 -44.99 -20.02
CA SER A 32 59.26 -45.17 -18.56
C SER A 32 60.18 -44.13 -17.91
N ILE A 33 61.28 -43.75 -18.58
CA ILE A 33 62.23 -42.75 -18.08
C ILE A 33 61.58 -41.36 -18.06
N THR A 34 60.82 -40.98 -19.11
CA THR A 34 60.11 -39.68 -19.13
C THR A 34 59.02 -39.61 -18.07
N PHE A 35 58.27 -40.70 -17.85
CA PHE A 35 57.21 -40.71 -16.84
C PHE A 35 57.76 -40.57 -15.42
N GLU A 36 58.80 -41.30 -15.05
CA GLU A 36 59.45 -41.14 -13.72
C GLU A 36 60.12 -39.76 -13.56
N ALA A 37 60.72 -39.23 -14.62
CA ALA A 37 61.28 -37.88 -14.59
C ALA A 37 60.19 -36.80 -14.42
N MET A 38 59.00 -36.98 -15.01
CA MET A 38 57.83 -36.11 -14.76
C MET A 38 57.29 -36.25 -13.33
N GLN A 39 57.27 -37.45 -12.75
CA GLN A 39 56.93 -37.64 -11.33
C GLN A 39 57.94 -36.96 -10.40
N ALA A 40 59.24 -36.99 -10.76
CA ALA A 40 60.28 -36.26 -10.05
C ALA A 40 60.10 -34.73 -10.13
N VAL A 41 59.70 -34.19 -11.30
CA VAL A 41 59.29 -32.78 -11.44
C VAL A 41 58.10 -32.45 -10.52
N MET A 42 57.05 -33.27 -10.51
CA MET A 42 55.88 -33.05 -9.64
C MET A 42 56.24 -33.09 -8.15
N LYS A 43 57.16 -33.96 -7.74
CA LYS A 43 57.68 -34.01 -6.36
C LYS A 43 58.54 -32.77 -6.03
N LEU A 44 59.48 -32.37 -6.88
CA LEU A 44 60.29 -31.17 -6.64
C LEU A 44 59.44 -29.88 -6.63
N ALA A 45 58.43 -29.79 -7.48
CA ALA A 45 57.50 -28.65 -7.51
C ALA A 45 56.70 -28.52 -6.21
N SER A 46 56.35 -29.65 -5.56
CA SER A 46 55.62 -29.64 -4.28
C SER A 46 56.52 -29.48 -3.04
N THR A 47 57.84 -29.69 -3.15
CA THR A 47 58.79 -29.49 -2.03
C THR A 47 59.62 -28.22 -2.10
N SER A 48 59.91 -27.72 -3.30
CA SER A 48 60.85 -26.60 -3.56
C SER A 48 60.29 -25.66 -4.64
N ALA A 49 59.09 -25.14 -4.38
CA ALA A 49 58.30 -24.37 -5.35
C ALA A 49 59.06 -23.13 -5.89
N GLU A 50 59.76 -22.39 -5.04
CA GLU A 50 60.49 -21.18 -5.45
C GLU A 50 61.67 -21.49 -6.39
N ASN A 51 62.49 -22.50 -6.06
CA ASN A 51 63.61 -22.93 -6.90
C ASN A 51 63.13 -23.51 -8.24
N MET A 52 62.05 -24.30 -8.23
CA MET A 52 61.41 -24.81 -9.45
C MET A 52 60.83 -23.68 -10.31
N ARG A 53 60.26 -22.64 -9.70
CA ARG A 53 59.77 -21.44 -10.39
C ARG A 53 60.91 -20.62 -10.99
N ALA A 54 62.01 -20.45 -10.26
CA ALA A 54 63.22 -19.74 -10.69
C ALA A 54 63.99 -20.47 -11.82
N MET A 55 63.92 -21.80 -11.89
CA MET A 55 64.57 -22.60 -12.95
C MET A 55 63.59 -23.15 -14.01
N SER A 56 62.38 -22.58 -14.07
CA SER A 56 61.29 -22.99 -14.96
C SER A 56 61.68 -23.03 -16.45
N ASN A 57 62.62 -22.19 -16.89
CA ASN A 57 63.14 -22.18 -18.25
C ASN A 57 64.02 -23.39 -18.63
N ILE A 58 64.37 -24.27 -17.68
CA ILE A 58 65.20 -25.46 -17.90
C ILE A 58 64.35 -26.73 -17.95
N TRP A 59 63.51 -26.97 -16.93
CA TRP A 59 62.78 -28.23 -16.80
C TRP A 59 61.40 -28.23 -17.48
N ALA A 60 60.76 -27.06 -17.66
CA ALA A 60 59.45 -27.00 -18.29
C ALA A 60 59.47 -27.23 -19.81
N PRO A 61 60.48 -26.77 -20.59
CA PRO A 61 60.50 -27.02 -22.04
C PRO A 61 60.48 -28.50 -22.44
N PRO A 62 61.29 -29.41 -21.85
CA PRO A 62 61.16 -30.85 -22.10
C PRO A 62 59.75 -31.44 -21.82
N VAL A 63 58.99 -30.84 -20.90
CA VAL A 63 57.60 -31.23 -20.61
C VAL A 63 56.61 -30.62 -21.61
N TYR A 64 56.60 -29.29 -21.80
CA TYR A 64 55.60 -28.67 -22.68
C TYR A 64 55.81 -29.01 -24.17
N ARG A 65 57.05 -29.28 -24.61
CA ARG A 65 57.34 -29.74 -25.99
C ARG A 65 56.68 -31.09 -26.31
N ARG A 66 56.35 -31.91 -25.31
CA ARG A 66 55.70 -33.21 -25.49
C ARG A 66 54.20 -33.15 -25.67
N LEU A 67 53.56 -32.02 -25.37
CA LEU A 67 52.15 -31.80 -25.70
C LEU A 67 51.87 -31.93 -27.20
N VAL A 68 52.86 -31.65 -28.06
CA VAL A 68 52.74 -31.70 -29.53
C VAL A 68 53.21 -33.03 -30.15
N ARG A 69 53.41 -34.08 -29.34
CA ARG A 69 53.80 -35.41 -29.83
C ARG A 69 52.58 -36.18 -30.33
N SER A 70 52.76 -37.07 -31.30
CA SER A 70 51.71 -37.93 -31.85
C SER A 70 51.26 -39.04 -30.89
N ASP A 71 52.15 -39.54 -30.03
CA ASP A 71 51.80 -40.51 -28.98
C ASP A 71 50.88 -39.91 -27.92
N LYS A 72 49.76 -40.59 -27.63
CA LYS A 72 48.79 -40.13 -26.63
C LYS A 72 49.32 -40.18 -25.20
N ARG A 73 50.13 -41.18 -24.83
CA ARG A 73 50.62 -41.37 -23.46
C ARG A 73 51.62 -40.30 -23.09
N GLU A 74 52.49 -39.87 -24.02
CA GLU A 74 53.36 -38.70 -23.81
C GLU A 74 52.54 -37.41 -23.57
N ARG A 75 51.50 -37.14 -24.39
CA ARG A 75 50.63 -35.98 -24.20
C ARG A 75 49.90 -36.01 -22.86
N ASP A 76 49.18 -37.10 -22.58
CA ASP A 76 48.36 -37.28 -21.37
C ASP A 76 49.21 -37.14 -20.10
N MET A 77 50.43 -37.70 -20.07
CA MET A 77 51.32 -37.58 -18.91
C MET A 77 51.97 -36.18 -18.79
N SER A 78 52.31 -35.54 -19.91
CA SER A 78 52.83 -34.17 -19.92
C SER A 78 51.79 -33.17 -19.44
N GLU A 79 50.53 -33.31 -19.85
CA GLU A 79 49.43 -32.50 -19.35
C GLU A 79 49.21 -32.74 -17.84
N ARG A 80 49.15 -34.00 -17.37
CA ARG A 80 49.04 -34.29 -15.92
C ARG A 80 50.16 -33.66 -15.11
N CYS A 81 51.40 -33.68 -15.63
CA CYS A 81 52.54 -33.01 -15.02
C CYS A 81 52.30 -31.49 -14.91
N LEU A 82 51.91 -30.82 -15.99
CA LEU A 82 51.63 -29.38 -16.02
C LEU A 82 50.42 -28.98 -15.13
N GLN A 83 49.40 -29.83 -15.03
CA GLN A 83 48.28 -29.66 -14.10
C GLN A 83 48.74 -29.75 -12.65
N LYS A 84 49.57 -30.74 -12.29
CA LYS A 84 50.09 -30.94 -10.93
C LYS A 84 51.04 -29.84 -10.47
N VAL A 85 51.80 -29.23 -11.37
CA VAL A 85 52.73 -28.13 -11.04
C VAL A 85 52.16 -26.74 -11.34
N LEU A 86 50.85 -26.64 -11.62
CA LEU A 86 50.18 -25.42 -12.07
C LEU A 86 50.43 -24.22 -11.14
N SER A 87 50.39 -24.41 -9.82
CA SER A 87 50.65 -23.36 -8.81
C SER A 87 52.10 -22.84 -8.81
N VAL A 88 53.05 -23.61 -9.34
CA VAL A 88 54.47 -23.21 -9.46
C VAL A 88 54.70 -22.44 -10.76
N ILE A 89 54.00 -22.80 -11.84
CA ILE A 89 54.17 -22.23 -13.19
C ILE A 89 53.16 -21.14 -13.54
N CYS A 90 52.05 -20.97 -12.81
CA CYS A 90 51.06 -19.92 -13.02
C CYS A 90 50.98 -18.99 -11.79
N PRO A 91 51.07 -17.66 -11.97
CA PRO A 91 51.33 -16.94 -13.23
C PRO A 91 52.74 -17.23 -13.79
N PRO A 92 52.94 -17.25 -15.12
CA PRO A 92 54.20 -17.65 -15.74
C PRO A 92 55.36 -16.69 -15.45
N PRO A 93 56.51 -17.20 -14.96
CA PRO A 93 57.74 -16.41 -14.88
C PRO A 93 58.18 -15.92 -16.26
N VAL A 94 58.67 -14.68 -16.35
CA VAL A 94 59.10 -14.06 -17.62
C VAL A 94 60.17 -14.90 -18.35
N ILE A 95 61.01 -15.62 -17.61
CA ILE A 95 62.00 -16.57 -18.14
C ILE A 95 61.36 -17.77 -18.87
N LEU A 96 60.23 -18.28 -18.37
CA LEU A 96 59.48 -19.39 -18.98
C LEU A 96 58.78 -18.91 -20.26
N SER A 97 58.11 -17.77 -20.19
CA SER A 97 57.46 -17.16 -21.37
C SER A 97 58.48 -16.80 -22.46
N LYS A 98 59.69 -16.35 -22.10
CA LYS A 98 60.80 -16.15 -23.04
C LYS A 98 61.24 -17.45 -23.72
N ALA A 99 61.43 -18.54 -22.97
CA ALA A 99 61.79 -19.84 -23.54
C ALA A 99 60.72 -20.35 -24.51
N LEU A 100 59.43 -20.29 -24.11
CA LEU A 100 58.32 -20.72 -24.94
C LEU A 100 58.17 -19.87 -26.22
N VAL A 101 58.38 -18.55 -26.17
CA VAL A 101 58.40 -17.68 -27.36
C VAL A 101 59.48 -18.09 -28.37
N ILE A 102 60.63 -18.61 -27.90
CA ILE A 102 61.71 -19.10 -28.77
C ILE A 102 61.31 -20.43 -29.41
N ASP A 103 60.80 -21.38 -28.62
CA ASP A 103 60.39 -22.70 -29.12
C ASP A 103 59.21 -22.63 -30.10
N LEU A 104 58.19 -21.80 -29.80
CA LEU A 104 57.05 -21.54 -30.69
C LEU A 104 57.47 -20.98 -32.05
N LYS A 105 58.45 -20.07 -32.07
CA LYS A 105 58.99 -19.49 -33.31
C LYS A 105 59.87 -20.46 -34.11
N LYS A 106 60.43 -21.48 -33.47
CA LYS A 106 61.36 -22.45 -34.10
C LYS A 106 60.67 -23.70 -34.61
N THR A 107 59.80 -24.32 -33.80
CA THR A 107 59.27 -25.66 -34.08
C THR A 107 57.81 -25.83 -33.66
N LEU A 108 57.41 -25.38 -32.47
CA LEU A 108 56.15 -25.84 -31.87
C LEU A 108 54.89 -25.36 -32.63
N LEU A 109 54.93 -24.19 -33.28
CA LEU A 109 53.80 -23.73 -34.11
C LEU A 109 53.59 -24.65 -35.32
N PHE A 110 54.67 -25.02 -36.02
CA PHE A 110 54.61 -25.95 -37.16
C PHE A 110 54.11 -27.33 -36.73
N MET A 111 54.59 -27.85 -35.60
CA MET A 111 54.11 -29.14 -35.06
C MET A 111 52.61 -29.11 -34.71
N MET A 112 52.06 -27.96 -34.29
CA MET A 112 50.62 -27.80 -34.04
C MET A 112 49.82 -27.74 -35.35
N GLU A 113 50.32 -27.05 -36.36
CA GLU A 113 49.75 -27.05 -37.72
C GLU A 113 49.76 -28.48 -38.31
N GLU A 114 50.80 -29.28 -38.05
CA GLU A 114 50.87 -30.69 -38.43
C GLU A 114 49.82 -31.55 -37.71
N LEU A 115 49.66 -31.44 -36.39
CA LEU A 115 48.61 -32.16 -35.64
C LEU A 115 47.20 -31.78 -36.12
N LEU A 116 46.97 -30.51 -36.47
CA LEU A 116 45.70 -30.03 -37.00
C LEU A 116 45.39 -30.70 -38.36
N ASN A 117 46.38 -30.77 -39.24
CA ASN A 117 46.29 -31.45 -40.55
C ASN A 117 46.12 -32.97 -40.43
N GLN A 118 46.67 -33.59 -39.37
CA GLN A 118 46.43 -35.00 -39.01
C GLN A 118 45.01 -35.25 -38.42
N GLY A 119 44.16 -34.24 -38.32
CA GLY A 119 42.80 -34.35 -37.78
C GLY A 119 42.72 -34.34 -36.25
N LEU A 120 43.84 -34.19 -35.53
CA LEU A 120 43.91 -34.17 -34.07
C LEU A 120 43.53 -32.79 -33.49
N LYS A 121 42.36 -32.29 -33.93
CA LYS A 121 41.87 -30.92 -33.67
C LYS A 121 41.68 -30.63 -32.18
N ILE A 122 40.97 -31.50 -31.46
CA ILE A 122 40.72 -31.34 -30.01
C ILE A 122 42.05 -31.33 -29.23
N GLN A 123 42.98 -32.22 -29.58
CA GLN A 123 44.29 -32.29 -28.93
C GLN A 123 45.10 -31.03 -29.22
N THR A 124 45.10 -30.54 -30.47
CA THR A 124 45.77 -29.29 -30.87
C THR A 124 45.23 -28.08 -30.08
N LEU A 125 43.93 -28.04 -29.78
CA LEU A 125 43.31 -27.01 -28.95
C LEU A 125 43.70 -27.13 -27.46
N GLN A 126 43.88 -28.36 -26.94
CA GLN A 126 44.48 -28.55 -25.60
C GLN A 126 45.93 -28.05 -25.55
N VAL A 127 46.75 -28.36 -26.56
CA VAL A 127 48.12 -27.82 -26.68
C VAL A 127 48.11 -26.28 -26.70
N TRP A 128 47.22 -25.70 -27.51
CA TRP A 128 47.06 -24.25 -27.65
C TRP A 128 46.73 -23.58 -26.31
N LYS A 129 45.76 -24.13 -25.57
CA LYS A 129 45.37 -23.66 -24.23
C LYS A 129 46.56 -23.58 -23.29
N TRP A 130 47.40 -24.62 -23.26
CA TRP A 130 48.61 -24.65 -22.44
C TRP A 130 49.65 -23.62 -22.88
N PHE A 131 49.91 -23.49 -24.18
CA PHE A 131 50.88 -22.52 -24.67
C PHE A 131 50.42 -21.07 -24.43
N MET A 132 49.14 -20.74 -24.58
CA MET A 132 48.61 -19.42 -24.25
C MET A 132 48.75 -19.09 -22.75
N ARG A 133 48.38 -20.03 -21.87
CA ARG A 133 48.52 -19.90 -20.42
C ARG A 133 49.98 -19.71 -19.98
N LEU A 134 50.92 -20.38 -20.64
CA LEU A 134 52.37 -20.26 -20.37
C LEU A 134 53.04 -19.03 -21.01
N LEU A 135 52.49 -18.52 -22.13
CA LEU A 135 52.92 -17.26 -22.73
C LEU A 135 52.65 -16.07 -21.80
N GLY A 136 51.43 -16.02 -21.23
CA GLY A 136 51.05 -15.03 -20.23
C GLY A 136 51.22 -13.56 -20.64
N PRO A 137 51.20 -12.62 -19.68
CA PRO A 137 51.29 -11.18 -19.96
C PRO A 137 52.55 -10.74 -20.71
N TYR A 138 53.65 -11.50 -20.60
CA TYR A 138 54.88 -11.25 -21.36
C TYR A 138 54.72 -11.66 -22.83
N GLY A 139 54.24 -12.88 -23.09
CA GLY A 139 54.00 -13.39 -24.44
C GLY A 139 53.00 -12.55 -25.22
N MET A 140 51.97 -12.01 -24.55
CA MET A 140 50.98 -11.12 -25.14
C MET A 140 51.53 -9.80 -25.70
N LYS A 141 52.77 -9.41 -25.37
CA LYS A 141 53.45 -8.27 -26.03
C LYS A 141 53.87 -8.59 -27.47
N ASN A 142 53.99 -9.86 -27.83
CA ASN A 142 54.50 -10.33 -29.12
C ASN A 142 53.34 -10.54 -30.13
N LYS A 143 52.68 -9.44 -30.51
CA LYS A 143 51.45 -9.42 -31.34
C LYS A 143 51.50 -10.36 -32.55
N HIS A 144 52.59 -10.36 -33.32
CA HIS A 144 52.73 -11.22 -34.51
C HIS A 144 52.71 -12.73 -34.20
N LEU A 145 53.19 -13.16 -33.03
CA LEU A 145 53.13 -14.56 -32.62
C LEU A 145 51.73 -14.94 -32.13
N VAL A 146 51.10 -14.07 -31.34
CA VAL A 146 49.71 -14.25 -30.87
C VAL A 146 48.75 -14.33 -32.07
N ASN A 147 48.85 -13.41 -33.03
CA ASN A 147 48.01 -13.41 -34.23
C ASN A 147 48.25 -14.62 -35.15
N LYS A 148 49.41 -15.29 -35.08
CA LYS A 148 49.61 -16.59 -35.74
C LYS A 148 48.93 -17.71 -34.96
N LEU A 149 49.05 -17.72 -33.64
CA LEU A 149 48.41 -18.71 -32.78
C LEU A 149 46.87 -18.64 -32.85
N LEU A 150 46.27 -17.45 -32.93
CA LEU A 150 44.81 -17.28 -33.02
C LEU A 150 44.18 -17.92 -34.25
N LYS A 151 44.93 -18.10 -35.36
CA LYS A 151 44.44 -18.80 -36.56
C LYS A 151 44.02 -20.24 -36.30
N ILE A 152 44.57 -20.89 -35.28
CA ILE A 152 44.27 -22.28 -34.92
C ILE A 152 42.83 -22.39 -34.38
N PRO A 153 42.43 -21.70 -33.29
CA PRO A 153 41.03 -21.72 -32.85
C PRO A 153 40.07 -21.09 -33.85
N GLU A 154 40.47 -20.04 -34.59
CA GLU A 154 39.66 -19.42 -35.66
C GLU A 154 39.14 -20.48 -36.66
N GLN A 155 40.01 -21.37 -37.14
CA GLN A 155 39.63 -22.45 -38.07
C GLN A 155 38.70 -23.50 -37.44
N THR A 156 38.77 -23.70 -36.13
CA THR A 156 37.96 -24.70 -35.41
C THR A 156 36.60 -24.18 -34.92
N PHE A 157 36.38 -22.87 -34.89
CA PHE A 157 35.04 -22.31 -34.62
C PHE A 157 34.08 -22.51 -35.80
N THR A 158 34.61 -22.56 -37.02
CA THR A 158 33.86 -22.83 -38.26
C THR A 158 33.73 -24.33 -38.58
N ASP A 159 34.09 -25.22 -37.64
CA ASP A 159 33.95 -26.66 -37.82
C ASP A 159 32.47 -27.10 -37.74
N LEU A 160 32.13 -28.23 -38.34
CA LEU A 160 30.77 -28.80 -38.29
C LEU A 160 30.52 -29.64 -37.04
N ASP A 161 31.58 -30.10 -36.36
CA ASP A 161 31.49 -30.88 -35.12
C ASP A 161 31.34 -29.97 -33.89
N PRO A 162 30.22 -30.03 -33.14
CA PRO A 162 30.06 -29.26 -31.92
C PRO A 162 31.08 -29.65 -30.83
N GLN A 163 31.65 -30.86 -30.82
CA GLN A 163 32.72 -31.21 -29.88
C GLN A 163 34.00 -30.42 -30.14
N ILE A 164 34.32 -30.12 -31.40
CA ILE A 164 35.46 -29.29 -31.78
C ILE A 164 35.19 -27.81 -31.46
N GLN A 165 33.97 -27.30 -31.71
CA GLN A 165 33.58 -25.94 -31.28
C GLN A 165 33.65 -25.79 -29.75
N ASN A 166 33.15 -26.79 -29.01
CA ASN A 166 33.23 -26.87 -27.54
C ASN A 166 34.67 -26.90 -27.03
N ALA A 167 35.54 -27.70 -27.65
CA ALA A 167 36.97 -27.75 -27.32
C ALA A 167 37.67 -26.41 -27.59
N SER A 168 37.27 -25.68 -28.64
CA SER A 168 37.80 -24.35 -28.94
C SER A 168 37.39 -23.36 -27.85
N LEU A 169 36.11 -23.27 -27.50
CA LEU A 169 35.62 -22.42 -26.39
C LEU A 169 36.38 -22.69 -25.07
N VAL A 170 36.49 -23.96 -24.69
CA VAL A 170 37.25 -24.37 -23.49
C VAL A 170 38.75 -24.07 -23.61
N ALA A 171 39.33 -23.96 -24.80
CA ALA A 171 40.71 -23.53 -24.99
C ALA A 171 40.92 -22.03 -24.70
N TRP A 172 39.91 -21.18 -24.93
CA TRP A 172 39.98 -19.74 -24.68
C TRP A 172 40.09 -19.37 -23.20
N GLU A 173 39.76 -20.27 -22.27
CA GLU A 173 40.16 -20.16 -20.85
C GLU A 173 41.67 -19.87 -20.71
N GLY A 174 42.52 -20.46 -21.55
CA GLY A 174 43.97 -20.25 -21.54
C GLY A 174 44.42 -18.90 -22.12
N LEU A 175 43.63 -18.30 -23.02
CA LEU A 175 43.81 -16.92 -23.46
C LEU A 175 43.38 -15.96 -22.35
N ILE A 176 42.23 -16.19 -21.71
CA ILE A 176 41.74 -15.38 -20.58
C ILE A 176 42.80 -15.30 -19.47
N ASP A 177 43.38 -16.44 -19.07
CA ASP A 177 44.50 -16.51 -18.11
C ASP A 177 45.75 -15.72 -18.53
N SER A 178 45.95 -15.50 -19.82
CA SER A 178 47.11 -14.76 -20.35
C SER A 178 46.86 -13.24 -20.48
N LEU A 179 45.58 -12.85 -20.57
CA LEU A 179 45.13 -11.48 -20.78
C LEU A 179 44.80 -10.75 -19.47
N ILE A 180 44.15 -11.47 -18.54
CA ILE A 180 43.56 -10.96 -17.31
C ILE A 180 44.27 -11.62 -16.13
N PHE A 181 44.73 -10.79 -15.20
CA PHE A 181 45.68 -11.17 -14.16
C PHE A 181 45.24 -10.58 -12.84
N SER A 182 44.64 -11.39 -11.96
CA SER A 182 44.43 -11.02 -10.56
C SER A 182 45.80 -10.76 -9.93
N GLN A 183 46.06 -9.52 -9.54
CA GLN A 183 47.32 -9.12 -8.95
C GLN A 183 47.40 -9.74 -7.53
N PRO A 184 48.34 -10.68 -7.26
CA PRO A 184 48.44 -11.28 -5.93
C PRO A 184 48.86 -10.20 -4.94
N TYR A 185 48.22 -10.22 -3.75
CA TYR A 185 48.47 -9.28 -2.66
C TYR A 185 49.96 -9.05 -2.45
N ALA A 186 50.39 -7.78 -2.51
CA ALA A 186 51.71 -7.40 -2.02
C ALA A 186 51.80 -7.77 -0.53
N PRO A 187 52.85 -8.47 -0.08
CA PRO A 187 53.00 -8.80 1.34
C PRO A 187 53.13 -7.50 2.14
N LYS A 188 52.36 -7.38 3.23
CA LYS A 188 52.38 -6.20 4.10
C LYS A 188 53.77 -6.02 4.70
N SER A 189 54.54 -5.05 4.20
CA SER A 189 55.71 -4.55 4.92
C SER A 189 55.25 -3.74 6.12
N ASN A 190 55.66 -4.13 7.32
CA ASN A 190 55.29 -3.44 8.55
C ASN A 190 56.06 -2.12 8.66
N ALA A 191 55.42 -1.01 8.26
CA ALA A 191 55.89 0.35 8.51
C ALA A 191 54.74 1.19 9.08
N LEU A 192 54.91 1.72 10.29
CA LEU A 192 53.87 2.39 11.07
C LEU A 192 53.80 3.89 10.77
N VAL A 193 52.93 4.30 9.85
CA VAL A 193 52.31 5.65 9.84
C VAL A 193 50.86 5.50 9.41
N LYS A 194 49.91 6.09 10.16
CA LYS A 194 48.50 6.21 9.76
C LYS A 194 48.25 7.61 9.21
N ASN A 195 47.74 7.72 7.97
CA ASN A 195 47.05 8.90 7.46
C ASN A 195 45.80 8.44 6.67
N PRO A 196 44.59 8.96 6.94
CA PRO A 196 43.35 8.47 6.34
C PRO A 196 42.99 9.20 5.03
N THR A 197 43.82 9.10 4.00
CA THR A 197 43.55 9.73 2.68
C THR A 197 43.86 8.86 1.45
N ASP A 198 44.61 7.77 1.58
CA ASP A 198 44.99 6.91 0.44
C ASP A 198 43.90 5.90 0.05
N GLN A 199 42.77 6.38 -0.45
CA GLN A 199 42.00 5.60 -1.42
C GLN A 199 42.76 5.60 -2.76
N THR A 200 43.65 4.62 -2.96
CA THR A 200 44.42 4.46 -4.20
C THR A 200 43.57 3.91 -5.35
N VAL A 201 42.50 4.64 -5.69
CA VAL A 201 41.78 4.50 -6.96
C VAL A 201 42.77 4.71 -8.11
N LEU A 202 42.57 4.01 -9.23
CA LEU A 202 43.41 4.06 -10.43
C LEU A 202 43.33 5.39 -11.23
N LYS A 203 43.18 6.54 -10.55
CA LYS A 203 43.41 7.89 -11.11
C LYS A 203 44.92 8.15 -11.32
N GLY A 204 45.56 7.28 -12.12
CA GLY A 204 47.01 7.27 -12.28
C GLY A 204 47.56 6.32 -13.36
N SER A 205 46.72 5.73 -14.22
CA SER A 205 47.18 4.99 -15.42
C SER A 205 47.06 5.86 -16.67
N ASN A 206 48.06 5.79 -17.56
CA ASN A 206 48.03 6.50 -18.84
C ASN A 206 46.81 6.05 -19.69
N PRO A 207 46.16 6.95 -20.46
CA PRO A 207 44.99 6.58 -21.27
C PRO A 207 45.27 5.43 -22.24
N THR A 208 46.51 5.32 -22.71
CA THR A 208 47.04 4.24 -23.56
C THR A 208 46.92 2.84 -22.95
N GLU A 209 46.90 2.70 -21.63
CA GLU A 209 46.83 1.40 -20.96
C GLU A 209 45.38 0.92 -20.74
N ALA A 210 44.47 1.84 -20.37
CA ALA A 210 43.03 1.55 -20.30
C ALA A 210 42.47 1.14 -21.68
N ASP A 211 42.86 1.87 -22.72
CA ASP A 211 42.56 1.56 -24.11
C ASP A 211 43.16 0.20 -24.54
N GLY A 212 44.34 -0.14 -24.02
CA GLY A 212 44.97 -1.46 -24.15
C GLY A 212 44.22 -2.59 -23.44
N PHE A 213 43.57 -2.33 -22.31
CA PHE A 213 42.76 -3.32 -21.58
C PHE A 213 41.42 -3.59 -22.30
N SER A 214 40.70 -2.56 -22.73
CA SER A 214 39.46 -2.71 -23.51
C SER A 214 39.68 -3.51 -24.79
N LYS A 215 40.79 -3.27 -25.50
CA LYS A 215 41.17 -4.01 -26.72
C LYS A 215 41.46 -5.49 -26.47
N LYS A 216 41.94 -5.87 -25.27
CA LYS A 216 42.11 -7.28 -24.87
C LYS A 216 40.78 -7.97 -24.58
N ILE A 217 39.87 -7.30 -23.86
CA ILE A 217 38.54 -7.83 -23.57
C ILE A 217 37.75 -8.05 -24.86
N LYS A 218 37.75 -7.06 -25.77
CA LYS A 218 37.07 -7.15 -27.07
C LYS A 218 37.56 -8.34 -27.91
N LEU A 219 38.85 -8.68 -27.86
CA LEU A 219 39.39 -9.87 -28.53
C LEU A 219 38.71 -11.17 -28.05
N VAL A 220 38.41 -11.30 -26.76
CA VAL A 220 37.70 -12.46 -26.17
C VAL A 220 36.20 -12.40 -26.49
N MET A 221 35.61 -11.21 -26.46
CA MET A 221 34.15 -11.06 -26.61
C MET A 221 33.66 -11.24 -28.05
N THR A 222 34.42 -10.84 -29.07
CA THR A 222 34.01 -10.99 -30.48
C THR A 222 33.55 -12.41 -30.86
N PRO A 223 34.32 -13.49 -30.63
CA PRO A 223 33.85 -14.85 -30.94
C PRO A 223 32.69 -15.30 -30.05
N LEU A 224 32.66 -14.92 -28.76
CA LEU A 224 31.56 -15.29 -27.85
C LEU A 224 30.22 -14.69 -28.31
N ILE A 225 30.20 -13.40 -28.68
CA ILE A 225 29.02 -12.72 -29.22
C ILE A 225 28.59 -13.36 -30.55
N GLY A 226 29.55 -13.67 -31.43
CA GLY A 226 29.27 -14.33 -32.71
C GLY A 226 28.62 -15.71 -32.56
N ILE A 227 29.08 -16.51 -31.59
CA ILE A 227 28.55 -17.86 -31.29
C ILE A 227 27.21 -17.78 -30.56
N MET A 228 26.99 -16.80 -29.68
CA MET A 228 25.67 -16.59 -29.06
C MET A 228 24.63 -16.09 -30.07
N SER A 229 25.06 -15.38 -31.11
CA SER A 229 24.21 -14.88 -32.19
C SER A 229 23.93 -15.92 -33.30
N SER A 230 24.53 -17.11 -33.24
CA SER A 230 24.43 -18.14 -34.29
C SER A 230 23.55 -19.31 -33.88
N ASN A 231 23.02 -20.02 -34.89
CA ASN A 231 22.21 -21.23 -34.74
C ASN A 231 23.07 -22.49 -34.42
N CYS A 232 24.09 -22.35 -33.56
CA CYS A 232 24.90 -23.47 -33.10
C CYS A 232 24.11 -24.44 -32.20
N ASP A 233 24.69 -25.62 -31.94
CA ASP A 233 24.11 -26.59 -31.02
C ASP A 233 24.06 -26.07 -29.57
N ALA A 234 23.08 -26.53 -28.80
CA ALA A 234 22.86 -26.12 -27.42
C ALA A 234 24.08 -26.37 -26.51
N SER A 235 24.87 -27.44 -26.76
CA SER A 235 26.11 -27.68 -26.00
C SER A 235 27.16 -26.58 -26.23
N VAL A 236 27.22 -26.02 -27.45
CA VAL A 236 28.13 -24.93 -27.81
C VAL A 236 27.68 -23.62 -27.16
N HIS A 237 26.38 -23.36 -27.08
CA HIS A 237 25.83 -22.24 -26.30
C HIS A 237 26.15 -22.37 -24.79
N VAL A 238 26.02 -23.55 -24.20
CA VAL A 238 26.43 -23.83 -22.80
C VAL A 238 27.93 -23.62 -22.61
N SER A 239 28.77 -24.11 -23.53
CA SER A 239 30.24 -23.93 -23.48
C SER A 239 30.65 -22.45 -23.66
N CYS A 240 29.89 -21.68 -24.43
CA CYS A 240 30.08 -20.25 -24.60
C CYS A 240 29.80 -19.50 -23.29
N LEU A 241 28.69 -19.83 -22.63
CA LEU A 241 28.31 -19.27 -21.32
C LEU A 241 29.27 -19.71 -20.19
N ASN A 242 29.78 -20.95 -20.20
CA ASN A 242 30.87 -21.39 -19.33
C ASN A 242 32.11 -20.48 -19.50
N THR A 243 32.49 -20.16 -20.73
CA THR A 243 33.69 -19.37 -21.05
C THR A 243 33.51 -17.89 -20.69
N TRP A 244 32.31 -17.34 -20.91
CA TRP A 244 31.91 -16.00 -20.46
C TRP A 244 31.86 -15.89 -18.93
N SER A 245 31.33 -16.91 -18.23
CA SER A 245 31.34 -16.98 -16.76
C SER A 245 32.77 -17.05 -16.21
N TYR A 246 33.68 -17.76 -16.89
CA TYR A 246 35.10 -17.79 -16.54
C TYR A 246 35.78 -16.42 -16.74
N LEU A 247 35.42 -15.68 -17.79
CA LEU A 247 35.88 -14.31 -18.01
C LEU A 247 35.44 -13.38 -16.88
N LEU A 248 34.16 -13.40 -16.48
CA LEU A 248 33.65 -12.62 -15.36
C LEU A 248 34.33 -12.99 -14.04
N TYR A 249 34.48 -14.30 -13.76
CA TYR A 249 35.21 -14.80 -12.59
C TYR A 249 36.64 -14.26 -12.51
N LYS A 250 37.35 -14.20 -13.65
CA LYS A 250 38.73 -13.70 -13.75
C LYS A 250 38.86 -12.18 -13.64
N LEU A 251 37.80 -11.44 -13.92
CA LEU A 251 37.75 -9.98 -13.73
C LEU A 251 37.53 -9.60 -12.26
N GLU A 252 37.03 -10.52 -11.43
CA GLU A 252 36.65 -10.28 -10.02
C GLU A 252 35.85 -8.97 -9.91
N LYS A 253 36.23 -8.04 -9.02
CA LYS A 253 35.52 -6.76 -8.82
C LYS A 253 35.47 -5.87 -10.06
N LEU A 254 36.31 -6.10 -11.08
CA LEU A 254 36.24 -5.35 -12.35
C LEU A 254 35.05 -5.79 -13.21
N ALA A 255 34.46 -6.97 -12.97
CA ALA A 255 33.27 -7.47 -13.67
C ALA A 255 32.06 -6.52 -13.54
N SER A 256 32.03 -5.75 -12.46
CA SER A 256 30.98 -4.78 -12.12
C SER A 256 31.26 -3.35 -12.62
N SER A 257 32.44 -3.07 -13.16
CA SER A 257 32.82 -1.72 -13.59
C SER A 257 32.18 -1.31 -14.92
N HIS A 258 31.77 -0.05 -15.07
CA HIS A 258 31.01 0.43 -16.23
C HIS A 258 31.61 0.09 -17.61
N SER A 259 32.93 0.23 -17.77
CA SER A 259 33.60 -0.10 -19.05
C SER A 259 33.60 -1.60 -19.37
N VAL A 260 33.47 -2.46 -18.35
CA VAL A 260 33.33 -3.91 -18.49
C VAL A 260 31.87 -4.30 -18.69
N VAL A 261 30.91 -3.67 -18.00
CA VAL A 261 29.47 -3.83 -18.27
C VAL A 261 29.17 -3.55 -19.75
N LYS A 262 29.63 -2.42 -20.27
CA LYS A 262 29.51 -2.00 -21.68
C LYS A 262 30.21 -2.91 -22.71
N THR A 263 31.15 -3.77 -22.29
CA THR A 263 31.94 -4.59 -23.23
C THR A 263 31.81 -6.10 -23.04
N VAL A 264 31.30 -6.56 -21.91
CA VAL A 264 31.18 -7.99 -21.55
C VAL A 264 29.74 -8.39 -21.26
N TRP A 265 28.92 -7.51 -20.66
CA TRP A 265 27.53 -7.82 -20.31
C TRP A 265 26.54 -7.40 -21.40
N GLU A 266 26.52 -6.11 -21.74
CA GLU A 266 25.58 -5.48 -22.69
C GLU A 266 25.44 -6.32 -23.99
N PRO A 267 26.52 -6.72 -24.69
CA PRO A 267 26.39 -7.47 -25.95
C PRO A 267 25.93 -8.93 -25.82
N VAL A 268 26.01 -9.53 -24.63
CA VAL A 268 25.57 -10.92 -24.39
C VAL A 268 24.10 -10.93 -23.97
N LEU A 269 23.71 -9.99 -23.10
CA LEU A 269 22.31 -9.84 -22.70
C LEU A 269 21.44 -9.38 -23.87
N GLU A 270 21.88 -8.42 -24.70
CA GLU A 270 21.12 -8.00 -25.90
C GLU A 270 20.74 -9.20 -26.80
N VAL A 271 21.70 -10.09 -27.07
CA VAL A 271 21.48 -11.28 -27.92
C VAL A 271 20.49 -12.25 -27.26
N ILE A 272 20.67 -12.55 -25.98
CA ILE A 272 19.84 -13.51 -25.24
C ILE A 272 18.41 -12.97 -25.01
N ILE A 273 18.28 -11.67 -24.72
CA ILE A 273 16.99 -11.00 -24.57
C ILE A 273 16.25 -10.92 -25.91
N LYS A 274 16.95 -10.66 -27.02
CA LYS A 274 16.36 -10.62 -28.36
C LYS A 274 15.89 -12.00 -28.86
N VAL A 275 16.51 -13.09 -28.43
CA VAL A 275 16.09 -14.46 -28.78
C VAL A 275 15.00 -14.98 -27.84
N GLY A 276 15.04 -14.62 -26.55
CA GLY A 276 13.99 -14.93 -25.57
C GLY A 276 13.94 -16.38 -25.08
N PRO A 277 12.96 -16.70 -24.21
CA PRO A 277 12.87 -17.99 -23.53
C PRO A 277 12.20 -19.09 -24.38
N VAL A 278 12.57 -19.20 -25.65
CA VAL A 278 12.12 -20.27 -26.55
C VAL A 278 12.69 -21.61 -26.08
N ASN A 279 11.96 -22.73 -26.23
CA ASN A 279 12.25 -24.03 -25.60
C ASN A 279 13.70 -24.58 -25.68
N LYS A 280 14.51 -24.19 -26.67
CA LYS A 280 15.94 -24.56 -26.75
C LYS A 280 16.86 -23.67 -25.90
N ASN A 281 16.47 -22.42 -25.67
CA ASN A 281 17.28 -21.37 -25.06
C ASN A 281 16.74 -20.87 -23.71
N ILE A 282 15.60 -21.40 -23.23
CA ILE A 282 15.01 -21.03 -21.93
C ILE A 282 16.00 -21.20 -20.76
N TRP A 283 16.90 -22.19 -20.83
CA TRP A 283 17.95 -22.37 -19.83
C TRP A 283 19.04 -21.29 -19.89
N SER A 284 19.57 -20.97 -21.08
CA SER A 284 20.60 -19.93 -21.25
C SER A 284 20.07 -18.54 -20.91
N TRP A 285 18.82 -18.27 -21.26
CA TRP A 285 18.08 -17.10 -20.80
C TRP A 285 17.98 -17.08 -19.26
N SER A 286 17.45 -18.13 -18.64
CA SER A 286 17.26 -18.19 -17.17
C SER A 286 18.58 -18.02 -16.42
N PHE A 287 19.67 -18.63 -16.89
CA PHE A 287 21.00 -18.48 -16.31
C PHE A 287 21.50 -17.04 -16.35
N CYS A 288 21.34 -16.34 -17.48
CA CYS A 288 21.76 -14.94 -17.59
C CYS A 288 20.90 -13.98 -16.76
N ILE A 289 19.61 -14.27 -16.57
CA ILE A 289 18.75 -13.57 -15.61
C ILE A 289 19.25 -13.80 -14.18
N GLU A 290 19.51 -15.04 -13.79
CA GLU A 290 20.03 -15.40 -12.46
C GLU A 290 21.40 -14.77 -12.19
N LEU A 291 22.31 -14.73 -13.18
CA LEU A 291 23.61 -14.09 -13.02
C LEU A 291 23.51 -12.57 -12.89
N LEU A 292 22.55 -11.94 -13.59
CA LEU A 292 22.25 -10.52 -13.48
C LEU A 292 21.64 -10.17 -12.12
N ASP A 293 20.68 -10.98 -11.64
CA ASP A 293 20.07 -10.84 -10.31
C ASP A 293 21.10 -10.97 -9.19
N ASN A 294 22.07 -11.89 -9.33
CA ASN A 294 23.21 -12.01 -8.42
C ASN A 294 24.14 -10.78 -8.46
N PHE A 295 24.41 -10.21 -9.64
CA PHE A 295 25.22 -8.99 -9.77
C PHE A 295 24.52 -7.78 -9.12
N ILE A 296 23.21 -7.63 -9.33
CA ILE A 296 22.40 -6.58 -8.68
C ILE A 296 22.38 -6.79 -7.16
N SER A 297 22.01 -7.99 -6.70
CA SER A 297 21.80 -8.32 -5.29
C SER A 297 23.08 -8.24 -4.44
N ALA A 298 24.27 -8.26 -5.06
CA ALA A 298 25.55 -8.18 -4.38
C ALA A 298 25.84 -6.84 -3.67
N GLY A 299 24.99 -5.81 -3.87
CA GLY A 299 24.99 -4.62 -3.01
C GLY A 299 24.54 -4.91 -1.56
N ASN A 300 23.79 -6.00 -1.34
CA ASN A 300 23.29 -6.41 -0.04
C ASN A 300 24.19 -7.53 0.54
N ASN A 301 24.77 -7.31 1.71
CA ASN A 301 25.98 -8.02 2.18
C ASN A 301 25.87 -9.54 2.46
N ASP A 302 24.68 -10.16 2.44
CA ASP A 302 24.45 -11.55 2.91
C ASP A 302 24.11 -12.59 1.81
N VAL A 303 24.04 -12.20 0.53
CA VAL A 303 23.44 -13.04 -0.53
C VAL A 303 24.32 -14.24 -0.99
N ASN A 304 25.58 -14.34 -0.53
CA ASN A 304 26.51 -15.43 -0.86
C ASN A 304 26.06 -16.86 -0.42
N SER A 305 24.88 -17.00 0.20
CA SER A 305 24.33 -18.25 0.74
C SER A 305 23.31 -18.95 -0.17
N LYS A 306 22.62 -18.24 -1.07
CA LYS A 306 21.35 -18.72 -1.66
C LYS A 306 21.44 -19.75 -2.81
N LEU A 307 22.63 -20.10 -3.29
CA LEU A 307 22.77 -20.89 -4.53
C LEU A 307 22.64 -22.42 -4.37
N ASN A 308 22.93 -22.97 -3.18
CA ASN A 308 23.41 -24.36 -3.11
C ASN A 308 22.36 -25.48 -3.33
N ASP A 309 21.12 -25.35 -2.86
CA ASP A 309 20.26 -26.53 -2.67
C ASP A 309 19.10 -26.73 -3.65
N HIS A 310 18.55 -25.68 -4.29
CA HIS A 310 17.23 -25.77 -4.94
C HIS A 310 17.13 -25.12 -6.34
N LYS A 311 17.66 -25.78 -7.40
CA LYS A 311 17.20 -25.58 -8.82
C LYS A 311 17.75 -26.55 -9.90
N ALA A 312 18.59 -27.54 -9.57
CA ALA A 312 19.19 -28.47 -10.55
C ALA A 312 18.17 -29.35 -11.35
N THR A 313 16.89 -29.32 -10.98
CA THR A 313 15.79 -30.07 -11.60
C THR A 313 15.36 -29.58 -12.99
N ARG A 314 15.70 -28.35 -13.43
CA ARG A 314 15.25 -27.79 -14.73
C ARG A 314 16.28 -27.85 -15.89
N LEU A 315 17.37 -28.60 -15.76
CA LEU A 315 18.35 -28.74 -16.85
C LEU A 315 17.96 -29.85 -17.86
N PRO A 316 18.13 -29.62 -19.18
CA PRO A 316 18.23 -30.68 -20.17
C PRO A 316 19.35 -31.66 -19.79
N GLU A 317 19.16 -32.97 -20.04
CA GLU A 317 20.09 -33.99 -19.56
C GLU A 317 21.50 -33.86 -20.16
N SER A 318 21.61 -33.37 -21.39
CA SER A 318 22.88 -33.04 -22.06
C SER A 318 23.63 -31.86 -21.44
N ALA A 319 22.92 -30.94 -20.77
CA ALA A 319 23.52 -29.77 -20.12
C ALA A 319 24.02 -30.08 -18.69
N LYS A 320 23.41 -31.04 -17.99
CA LYS A 320 23.77 -31.42 -16.60
C LYS A 320 25.24 -31.81 -16.42
N TYR A 321 25.86 -32.42 -17.45
CA TYR A 321 27.22 -32.95 -17.38
C TYR A 321 28.31 -32.02 -17.92
N SER A 322 27.95 -30.84 -18.46
CA SER A 322 28.88 -29.91 -19.13
C SER A 322 29.01 -28.55 -18.44
N TRP A 323 28.25 -28.30 -17.36
CA TRP A 323 28.28 -27.04 -16.62
C TRP A 323 29.48 -26.92 -15.66
N LYS A 324 30.05 -25.71 -15.56
CA LYS A 324 31.07 -25.35 -14.58
C LYS A 324 30.62 -24.09 -13.82
N TYR A 325 30.30 -24.23 -12.55
CA TYR A 325 30.07 -23.07 -11.69
C TYR A 325 31.39 -22.36 -11.34
N TYR A 326 31.38 -21.02 -11.39
CA TYR A 326 32.50 -20.17 -10.99
C TYR A 326 32.01 -19.07 -10.03
N PRO A 327 32.53 -18.97 -8.79
CA PRO A 327 32.08 -17.99 -7.81
C PRO A 327 32.66 -16.61 -8.09
N ILE A 328 31.89 -15.75 -8.77
CA ILE A 328 32.31 -14.39 -9.13
C ILE A 328 32.26 -13.47 -7.90
N LYS A 329 33.31 -12.65 -7.71
CA LYS A 329 33.35 -11.63 -6.65
C LYS A 329 32.91 -10.27 -7.19
N TRP A 330 31.67 -9.90 -6.88
CA TRP A 330 31.10 -8.61 -7.27
C TRP A 330 31.70 -7.42 -6.48
N SER A 331 31.52 -6.21 -7.00
CA SER A 331 31.53 -4.99 -6.19
C SER A 331 30.09 -4.62 -5.80
N PRO A 332 29.88 -3.73 -4.80
CA PRO A 332 28.60 -3.01 -4.70
C PRO A 332 28.28 -2.25 -5.99
N LEU A 333 27.01 -1.90 -6.16
CA LEU A 333 26.46 -1.29 -7.36
C LEU A 333 27.04 0.12 -7.63
N ASP A 334 27.31 0.41 -8.91
CA ASP A 334 27.68 1.72 -9.44
C ASP A 334 26.54 2.23 -10.33
N LEU A 335 26.11 3.49 -10.14
CA LEU A 335 24.98 4.08 -10.86
C LEU A 335 25.33 4.48 -12.29
N GLY A 336 26.62 4.52 -12.64
CA GLY A 336 27.04 4.46 -14.04
C GLY A 336 26.47 3.24 -14.79
N ASN A 337 26.00 2.21 -14.08
CA ASN A 337 25.32 1.05 -14.66
C ASN A 337 23.78 1.09 -14.55
N LEU A 338 23.17 2.06 -13.86
CA LEU A 338 21.72 2.08 -13.60
C LEU A 338 20.91 2.14 -14.92
N GLU A 339 21.36 2.95 -15.88
CA GLU A 339 20.81 2.98 -17.25
C GLU A 339 20.85 1.60 -17.93
N PHE A 340 21.96 0.87 -17.79
CA PHE A 340 22.11 -0.47 -18.36
C PHE A 340 21.11 -1.47 -17.75
N PHE A 341 20.91 -1.48 -16.43
CA PHE A 341 19.92 -2.38 -15.81
C PHE A 341 18.49 -2.03 -16.23
N ILE A 342 18.14 -0.74 -16.23
CA ILE A 342 16.82 -0.26 -16.66
C ILE A 342 16.56 -0.64 -18.13
N ASN A 343 17.51 -0.40 -19.03
CA ASN A 343 17.40 -0.77 -20.44
C ASN A 343 17.31 -2.29 -20.64
N THR A 344 18.02 -3.08 -19.82
CA THR A 344 17.96 -4.56 -19.84
C THR A 344 16.57 -5.06 -19.41
N ILE A 345 16.00 -4.52 -18.33
CA ILE A 345 14.64 -4.84 -17.86
C ILE A 345 13.61 -4.39 -18.90
N HIS A 346 13.75 -3.20 -19.49
CA HIS A 346 12.87 -2.73 -20.56
C HIS A 346 12.92 -3.63 -21.80
N GLY A 347 14.10 -4.11 -22.19
CA GLY A 347 14.27 -5.08 -23.27
C GLY A 347 13.58 -6.42 -23.01
N LEU A 348 13.58 -6.90 -21.76
CA LEU A 348 12.83 -8.09 -21.36
C LEU A 348 11.31 -7.89 -21.52
N ILE A 349 10.79 -6.75 -21.06
CA ILE A 349 9.36 -6.44 -21.17
C ILE A 349 8.97 -6.30 -22.65
N ILE A 350 9.75 -5.56 -23.46
CA ILE A 350 9.54 -5.46 -24.91
C ILE A 350 9.52 -6.84 -25.58
N ASN A 351 10.39 -7.77 -25.18
CA ASN A 351 10.36 -9.12 -25.72
C ASN A 351 9.09 -9.89 -25.30
N GLY A 352 8.64 -9.77 -24.04
CA GLY A 352 7.37 -10.36 -23.60
C GLY A 352 6.14 -9.84 -24.37
N LEU A 353 6.20 -8.62 -24.91
CA LEU A 353 5.20 -8.02 -25.80
C LEU A 353 5.22 -8.56 -27.25
N ASN A 354 6.10 -9.53 -27.58
CA ASN A 354 6.07 -10.20 -28.88
C ASN A 354 4.91 -11.19 -28.96
N ILE A 355 4.01 -10.93 -29.92
CA ILE A 355 2.75 -11.65 -30.15
C ILE A 355 2.96 -13.15 -30.43
N THR A 356 4.16 -13.56 -30.81
CA THR A 356 4.56 -14.95 -31.09
C THR A 356 4.85 -15.80 -29.85
N LEU A 357 4.90 -15.22 -28.65
CA LEU A 357 5.17 -15.95 -27.40
C LEU A 357 3.88 -16.48 -26.74
N SER A 358 3.92 -17.70 -26.22
CA SER A 358 2.83 -18.28 -25.41
C SER A 358 2.70 -17.58 -24.06
N GLY A 359 1.50 -17.64 -23.46
CA GLY A 359 1.19 -17.01 -22.18
C GLY A 359 2.15 -17.42 -21.04
N GLU A 360 2.49 -18.70 -20.95
CA GLU A 360 3.47 -19.20 -19.96
C GLU A 360 4.86 -18.57 -20.11
N VAL A 361 5.34 -18.40 -21.35
CA VAL A 361 6.65 -17.77 -21.61
C VAL A 361 6.60 -16.27 -21.33
N ARG A 362 5.44 -15.63 -21.56
CA ARG A 362 5.18 -14.23 -21.21
C ARG A 362 5.18 -14.01 -19.69
N THR A 363 4.48 -14.83 -18.91
CA THR A 363 4.47 -14.71 -17.44
C THR A 363 5.85 -15.01 -16.83
N VAL A 364 6.62 -15.96 -17.38
CA VAL A 364 8.03 -16.18 -16.99
C VAL A 364 8.90 -14.96 -17.32
N THR A 365 8.70 -14.31 -18.47
CA THR A 365 9.45 -13.11 -18.86
C THR A 365 9.11 -11.90 -17.96
N TYR A 366 7.82 -11.69 -17.67
CA TYR A 366 7.34 -10.58 -16.85
C TYR A 366 7.69 -10.76 -15.36
N SER A 367 7.56 -11.97 -14.80
CA SER A 367 7.99 -12.24 -13.42
C SER A 367 9.50 -12.08 -13.23
N ALA A 368 10.31 -12.45 -14.22
CA ALA A 368 11.75 -12.17 -14.21
C ALA A 368 12.05 -10.67 -14.26
N ALA A 369 11.37 -9.91 -15.12
CA ALA A 369 11.53 -8.45 -15.19
C ALA A 369 11.10 -7.74 -13.89
N SER A 370 9.98 -8.16 -13.29
CA SER A 370 9.48 -7.68 -11.99
C SER A 370 10.47 -8.01 -10.86
N SER A 371 10.98 -9.25 -10.81
CA SER A 371 11.99 -9.66 -9.83
C SER A 371 13.29 -8.86 -9.95
N LEU A 372 13.83 -8.70 -11.18
CA LEU A 372 15.04 -7.91 -11.41
C LEU A 372 14.87 -6.44 -11.03
N PHE A 373 13.68 -5.86 -11.28
CA PHE A 373 13.38 -4.49 -10.87
C PHE A 373 13.33 -4.35 -9.35
N ARG A 374 12.64 -5.26 -8.64
CA ARG A 374 12.64 -5.29 -7.16
C ARG A 374 14.07 -5.44 -6.62
N SER A 375 14.86 -6.39 -7.14
CA SER A 375 16.27 -6.55 -6.76
C SER A 375 17.10 -5.28 -6.99
N LEU A 376 16.82 -4.50 -8.06
CA LEU A 376 17.53 -3.26 -8.38
C LEU A 376 17.21 -2.11 -7.41
N LEU A 377 15.98 -2.06 -6.87
CA LEU A 377 15.56 -1.02 -5.95
C LEU A 377 16.28 -1.11 -4.59
N GLY A 378 16.64 -2.29 -4.11
CA GLY A 378 17.36 -2.48 -2.85
C GLY A 378 18.74 -1.77 -2.79
N PRO A 379 19.66 -2.03 -3.73
CA PRO A 379 20.92 -1.29 -3.84
C PRO A 379 20.73 0.22 -4.09
N VAL A 380 19.70 0.62 -4.84
CA VAL A 380 19.36 2.03 -5.05
C VAL A 380 18.91 2.68 -3.73
N LYS A 381 18.07 2.01 -2.92
CA LYS A 381 17.69 2.43 -1.56
C LYS A 381 18.91 2.65 -0.68
N HIS A 382 19.88 1.73 -0.70
CA HIS A 382 21.14 1.90 0.05
C HIS A 382 21.96 3.09 -0.48
N PHE A 383 22.03 3.30 -1.80
CA PHE A 383 22.81 4.41 -2.34
C PHE A 383 22.18 5.77 -2.02
N LEU A 384 20.85 5.90 -2.11
CA LEU A 384 20.10 7.11 -1.77
C LEU A 384 20.29 7.57 -0.30
N LYS A 385 20.73 6.67 0.59
CA LYS A 385 21.12 6.97 1.98
C LYS A 385 22.57 7.43 2.18
N SER A 386 23.42 7.34 1.16
CA SER A 386 24.85 7.57 1.32
C SER A 386 25.16 9.04 1.56
N ASP A 387 25.85 9.38 2.66
CA ASP A 387 26.29 10.76 2.97
C ASP A 387 27.18 11.41 1.88
N LEU A 388 27.64 10.61 0.90
CA LEU A 388 28.49 11.02 -0.21
C LEU A 388 27.72 11.32 -1.51
N ILE A 389 26.40 11.14 -1.54
CA ILE A 389 25.57 11.33 -2.73
C ILE A 389 25.32 12.81 -3.05
N THR A 390 25.32 13.18 -4.33
CA THR A 390 24.87 14.52 -4.74
C THR A 390 23.37 14.54 -5.07
N TYR A 391 22.74 15.69 -4.85
CA TYR A 391 21.34 15.94 -5.21
C TYR A 391 21.05 15.66 -6.69
N ASP A 392 21.99 15.99 -7.59
CA ASP A 392 21.85 15.74 -9.02
C ASP A 392 21.89 14.24 -9.36
N GLU A 393 22.69 13.43 -8.66
CA GLU A 393 22.71 11.97 -8.81
C GLU A 393 21.40 11.32 -8.33
N VAL A 394 20.81 11.81 -7.22
CA VAL A 394 19.48 11.39 -6.75
C VAL A 394 18.44 11.66 -7.84
N ILE A 395 18.38 12.91 -8.33
CA ILE A 395 17.37 13.33 -9.30
C ILE A 395 17.59 12.66 -10.66
N LEU A 396 18.82 12.44 -11.10
CA LEU A 396 19.12 11.67 -12.31
C LEU A 396 18.58 10.24 -12.19
N SER A 397 18.87 9.57 -11.07
CA SER A 397 18.47 8.19 -10.80
C SER A 397 16.95 8.02 -10.74
N LEU A 398 16.27 8.88 -9.98
CA LEU A 398 14.81 8.93 -9.93
C LEU A 398 14.22 9.19 -11.32
N ASN A 399 14.71 10.20 -12.06
CA ASN A 399 14.21 10.49 -13.40
C ASN A 399 14.40 9.34 -14.39
N MET A 400 15.47 8.54 -14.30
CA MET A 400 15.64 7.36 -15.16
C MET A 400 14.59 6.29 -14.86
N MET A 401 14.34 5.97 -13.59
CA MET A 401 13.32 4.99 -13.20
C MET A 401 11.90 5.48 -13.53
N LEU A 402 11.58 6.75 -13.28
CA LEU A 402 10.28 7.33 -13.59
C LEU A 402 10.02 7.42 -15.12
N LYS A 403 11.04 7.73 -15.93
CA LYS A 403 10.94 7.68 -17.40
C LYS A 403 10.68 6.26 -17.92
N PHE A 404 11.30 5.25 -17.31
CA PHE A 404 11.05 3.84 -17.63
C PHE A 404 9.59 3.45 -17.32
N LEU A 405 9.09 3.75 -16.12
CA LEU A 405 7.70 3.47 -15.73
C LEU A 405 6.70 4.23 -16.62
N LYS A 406 6.97 5.51 -16.93
CA LYS A 406 6.20 6.28 -17.92
C LYS A 406 6.20 5.61 -19.31
N SER A 407 7.35 5.14 -19.79
CA SER A 407 7.44 4.50 -21.12
C SER A 407 6.62 3.21 -21.19
N LEU A 408 6.53 2.44 -20.11
CA LEU A 408 5.64 1.26 -20.04
C LEU A 408 4.15 1.67 -20.12
N TYR A 409 3.77 2.74 -19.42
CA TYR A 409 2.42 3.31 -19.47
C TYR A 409 2.06 3.86 -20.88
N GLU A 410 2.99 4.55 -21.55
CA GLU A 410 2.78 5.05 -22.91
C GLU A 410 2.71 3.89 -23.94
N ASN A 411 3.49 2.82 -23.74
CA ASN A 411 3.42 1.62 -24.57
C ASN A 411 2.04 0.91 -24.50
N MET A 412 1.40 0.85 -23.32
CA MET A 412 0.02 0.34 -23.17
C MET A 412 -0.96 1.07 -24.09
N ARG A 413 -0.94 2.41 -24.09
CA ARG A 413 -1.88 3.26 -24.86
C ARG A 413 -1.64 3.21 -26.38
N SER A 414 -0.50 2.69 -26.83
CA SER A 414 -0.14 2.65 -28.27
C SER A 414 -0.79 1.52 -29.07
N LYS A 415 -1.39 0.52 -28.40
CA LYS A 415 -1.96 -0.67 -29.04
C LYS A 415 -3.43 -0.83 -28.67
N ASP A 416 -4.33 -0.36 -29.54
CA ASP A 416 -5.75 -0.71 -29.50
C ASP A 416 -5.93 -2.22 -29.74
N GLY A 417 -5.92 -2.99 -28.66
CA GLY A 417 -6.23 -4.43 -28.62
C GLY A 417 -5.10 -5.35 -28.16
N GLY A 418 -5.34 -6.05 -27.05
CA GLY A 418 -4.85 -7.42 -26.86
C GLY A 418 -3.59 -7.67 -26.03
N ILE A 419 -3.30 -6.85 -25.01
CA ILE A 419 -2.23 -7.16 -24.02
C ILE A 419 -2.70 -6.83 -22.59
N ASP A 420 -3.70 -7.56 -22.11
CA ASP A 420 -4.21 -7.42 -20.74
C ASP A 420 -3.10 -7.71 -19.69
N ASP A 421 -2.18 -8.63 -20.01
CA ASP A 421 -1.06 -9.06 -19.15
C ASP A 421 -0.06 -7.95 -18.74
N LEU A 422 0.00 -6.83 -19.47
CA LEU A 422 0.96 -5.75 -19.17
C LEU A 422 0.46 -4.80 -18.07
N LEU A 423 -0.86 -4.70 -17.84
CA LEU A 423 -1.40 -3.89 -16.74
C LEU A 423 -0.99 -4.45 -15.35
N PRO A 424 -1.18 -5.75 -15.02
CA PRO A 424 -0.71 -6.32 -13.76
C PRO A 424 0.79 -6.14 -13.54
N LEU A 425 1.62 -6.25 -14.59
CA LEU A 425 3.06 -6.00 -14.49
C LEU A 425 3.35 -4.53 -14.14
N LEU A 426 2.69 -3.57 -14.80
CA LEU A 426 2.88 -2.15 -14.50
C LEU A 426 2.49 -1.83 -13.05
N LEU A 427 1.37 -2.35 -12.56
CA LEU A 427 0.93 -2.16 -11.17
C LEU A 427 1.93 -2.78 -10.19
N GLN A 428 2.44 -4.00 -10.44
CA GLN A 428 3.49 -4.62 -9.61
C GLN A 428 4.79 -3.81 -9.58
N LEU A 429 5.21 -3.21 -10.71
CA LEU A 429 6.41 -2.38 -10.77
C LEU A 429 6.23 -1.04 -10.03
N LEU A 430 5.04 -0.44 -10.09
CA LEU A 430 4.69 0.77 -9.34
C LEU A 430 4.59 0.49 -7.83
N GLU A 431 3.96 -0.62 -7.42
CA GLU A 431 3.92 -1.09 -6.04
C GLU A 431 5.34 -1.33 -5.49
N ALA A 432 6.16 -2.11 -6.19
CA ALA A 432 7.55 -2.38 -5.78
C ALA A 432 8.39 -1.10 -5.64
N PHE A 433 8.17 -0.08 -6.50
CA PHE A 433 8.86 1.21 -6.41
C PHE A 433 8.54 1.98 -5.12
N VAL A 434 7.30 1.87 -4.61
CA VAL A 434 6.85 2.55 -3.37
C VAL A 434 7.21 1.75 -2.10
N ASP A 435 7.25 0.42 -2.22
CA ASP A 435 7.56 -0.56 -1.17
C ASP A 435 9.08 -0.61 -0.86
N GLU A 436 9.91 -0.69 -1.90
CA GLU A 436 11.37 -0.85 -1.75
C GLU A 436 12.11 0.47 -1.50
N LEU A 437 11.64 1.62 -1.98
CA LEU A 437 12.29 2.91 -1.76
C LEU A 437 11.73 3.62 -0.52
N GLU A 438 12.51 4.52 0.09
CA GLU A 438 12.08 5.13 1.36
C GLU A 438 11.15 6.35 1.18
N PRO A 439 10.09 6.47 1.99
CA PRO A 439 9.23 7.65 2.04
C PRO A 439 10.00 8.95 2.27
N SER A 440 11.07 8.90 3.09
CA SER A 440 12.02 9.99 3.34
C SER A 440 12.62 10.60 2.06
N THR A 441 12.75 9.81 0.99
CA THR A 441 13.23 10.26 -0.32
C THR A 441 12.06 10.55 -1.27
N LEU A 442 11.08 9.65 -1.35
CA LEU A 442 9.99 9.76 -2.33
C LEU A 442 8.97 10.87 -2.03
N GLN A 443 8.82 11.27 -0.76
CA GLN A 443 7.95 12.38 -0.32
C GLN A 443 8.70 13.72 -0.18
N SER A 444 10.04 13.70 -0.19
CA SER A 444 10.85 14.89 0.13
C SER A 444 10.52 16.10 -0.75
N PRO A 445 10.25 17.29 -0.18
CA PRO A 445 9.96 18.50 -0.96
C PRO A 445 11.18 19.02 -1.75
N LEU A 446 12.37 18.46 -1.50
CA LEU A 446 13.61 18.77 -2.24
C LEU A 446 13.58 18.15 -3.64
N TYR A 447 13.18 16.89 -3.76
CA TYR A 447 13.24 16.15 -5.02
C TYR A 447 11.94 16.39 -5.79
N LYS A 448 11.95 17.33 -6.74
CA LYS A 448 10.76 17.67 -7.54
C LYS A 448 10.92 17.33 -9.03
N VAL A 449 10.03 16.48 -9.53
CA VAL A 449 9.99 15.91 -10.89
C VAL A 449 8.91 16.63 -11.71
N ALA A 450 9.19 16.95 -12.98
CA ALA A 450 8.24 17.63 -13.85
C ALA A 450 7.16 16.66 -14.39
N LEU A 451 5.90 17.10 -14.37
CA LEU A 451 4.75 16.37 -14.95
C LEU A 451 4.72 16.40 -16.48
N ASP A 452 5.70 15.81 -17.16
CA ASP A 452 5.71 15.64 -18.62
C ASP A 452 4.71 14.56 -19.10
N LEU A 453 3.45 14.58 -18.62
CA LEU A 453 2.38 13.65 -18.98
C LEU A 453 1.37 14.33 -19.92
N LYS A 454 1.86 14.69 -21.11
CA LYS A 454 1.20 15.48 -22.18
C LYS A 454 -0.18 15.02 -22.66
N ASN A 455 -0.72 13.94 -22.10
CA ASN A 455 -1.97 13.30 -22.53
C ASN A 455 -2.95 13.05 -21.36
N ILE A 456 -2.81 13.82 -20.26
CA ILE A 456 -3.83 13.96 -19.20
C ILE A 456 -4.79 15.13 -19.51
N GLU A 457 -4.33 16.16 -20.22
CA GLU A 457 -5.08 17.39 -20.58
C GLU A 457 -6.35 17.18 -21.44
N THR A 458 -6.75 15.93 -21.73
CA THR A 458 -7.90 15.56 -22.56
C THR A 458 -9.09 14.98 -21.78
N SER A 459 -9.01 14.82 -20.47
CA SER A 459 -10.16 14.36 -19.66
C SER A 459 -11.11 15.51 -19.37
N GLU A 460 -12.39 15.36 -19.74
CA GLU A 460 -13.44 16.28 -19.27
C GLU A 460 -13.64 16.06 -17.76
N PRO A 461 -13.42 17.08 -16.91
CA PRO A 461 -13.45 16.92 -15.46
C PRO A 461 -14.85 16.61 -14.92
N VAL A 462 -14.94 16.16 -13.67
CA VAL A 462 -16.20 15.70 -13.05
C VAL A 462 -17.23 16.85 -12.89
N TYR A 463 -16.81 18.12 -13.03
CA TYR A 463 -17.63 19.32 -12.86
C TYR A 463 -18.93 19.34 -13.69
N ARG A 464 -20.04 18.95 -13.06
CA ARG A 464 -21.41 19.30 -13.49
C ARG A 464 -22.19 20.09 -12.43
N PHE A 465 -21.48 20.67 -11.48
CA PHE A 465 -22.01 21.48 -10.37
C PHE A 465 -21.38 22.86 -10.41
N LYS A 466 -22.22 23.90 -10.37
CA LYS A 466 -21.85 25.32 -10.48
C LYS A 466 -21.86 26.03 -9.13
N SER A 467 -22.48 25.46 -8.10
CA SER A 467 -22.59 26.11 -6.78
C SER A 467 -21.24 26.19 -6.05
N ALA A 468 -20.43 25.13 -6.12
CA ALA A 468 -19.10 25.08 -5.54
C ALA A 468 -18.01 25.45 -6.55
N LYS A 469 -17.65 26.75 -6.59
CA LYS A 469 -16.23 27.07 -6.78
C LYS A 469 -15.51 26.54 -5.56
N VAL A 470 -14.84 25.40 -5.67
CA VAL A 470 -13.93 24.89 -4.63
C VAL A 470 -12.75 25.86 -4.58
N PRO A 471 -12.57 26.69 -3.53
CA PRO A 471 -11.61 27.79 -3.60
C PRO A 471 -10.17 27.33 -3.30
N ASP A 472 -10.03 26.28 -2.47
CA ASP A 472 -8.77 25.98 -1.76
C ASP A 472 -8.19 24.57 -2.06
N ILE A 473 -8.87 23.73 -2.86
CA ILE A 473 -8.22 22.55 -3.42
C ILE A 473 -7.42 22.99 -4.65
N CYS A 474 -6.10 23.03 -4.50
CA CYS A 474 -5.19 23.33 -5.59
C CYS A 474 -5.09 22.12 -6.52
N PHE A 475 -6.00 22.02 -7.48
CA PHE A 475 -5.96 20.97 -8.50
C PHE A 475 -4.59 20.95 -9.18
N MET A 476 -3.90 19.82 -9.09
CA MET A 476 -2.53 19.61 -9.59
C MET A 476 -2.43 19.98 -11.08
N ASN A 477 -1.95 21.18 -11.37
CA ASN A 477 -1.69 21.61 -12.74
C ASN A 477 -0.62 20.69 -13.35
N CYS A 478 -0.88 20.17 -14.55
CA CYS A 478 0.08 19.32 -15.28
C CYS A 478 1.41 20.03 -15.65
N MET A 479 1.57 21.31 -15.29
CA MET A 479 2.77 22.12 -15.48
C MET A 479 3.67 22.18 -14.23
N GLU A 480 3.23 21.68 -13.08
CA GLU A 480 3.98 21.80 -11.83
C GLU A 480 5.00 20.66 -11.61
N LYS A 481 6.01 20.93 -10.76
CA LYS A 481 6.96 19.90 -10.33
C LYS A 481 6.49 19.26 -9.03
N VAL A 482 6.24 17.95 -9.07
CA VAL A 482 5.67 17.15 -7.98
C VAL A 482 6.72 16.26 -7.31
N SER A 483 6.42 15.73 -6.13
CA SER A 483 7.25 14.71 -5.49
C SER A 483 7.20 13.38 -6.26
N PRO A 484 8.24 12.53 -6.20
CA PRO A 484 8.25 11.20 -6.81
C PRO A 484 7.03 10.34 -6.41
N ILE A 485 6.60 10.38 -5.15
CA ILE A 485 5.42 9.63 -4.70
C ILE A 485 4.13 10.10 -5.36
N ALA A 486 3.99 11.41 -5.59
CA ALA A 486 2.85 11.97 -6.30
C ALA A 486 2.87 11.60 -7.79
N TYR A 487 4.06 11.59 -8.42
CA TYR A 487 4.22 11.14 -9.82
C TYR A 487 3.85 9.65 -9.99
N ILE A 488 4.28 8.79 -9.07
CA ILE A 488 3.97 7.36 -9.09
C ILE A 488 2.49 7.09 -8.83
N THR A 489 1.90 7.75 -7.82
CA THR A 489 0.47 7.61 -7.51
C THR A 489 -0.42 8.14 -8.63
N LEU A 490 0.00 9.21 -9.31
CA LEU A 490 -0.63 9.70 -10.54
C LEU A 490 -0.61 8.64 -11.64
N LEU A 491 0.55 8.01 -11.92
CA LEU A 491 0.64 6.92 -12.91
C LEU A 491 -0.20 5.70 -12.51
N TYR A 492 -0.20 5.30 -11.24
CA TYR A 492 -0.99 4.18 -10.73
C TYR A 492 -2.50 4.43 -10.94
N PHE A 493 -2.99 5.60 -10.51
CA PHE A 493 -4.37 6.03 -10.71
C PHE A 493 -4.74 5.99 -12.20
N HIS A 494 -3.93 6.61 -13.07
CA HIS A 494 -4.19 6.68 -14.52
C HIS A 494 -4.00 5.35 -15.28
N ALA A 495 -3.41 4.33 -14.65
CA ALA A 495 -3.34 2.96 -15.16
C ALA A 495 -4.58 2.16 -14.76
N VAL A 496 -5.01 2.26 -13.51
CA VAL A 496 -6.25 1.63 -13.01
C VAL A 496 -7.49 2.23 -13.68
N THR A 497 -7.62 3.56 -13.77
CA THR A 497 -8.81 4.21 -14.35
C THR A 497 -9.06 3.89 -15.82
N LYS A 498 -8.03 3.44 -16.55
CA LYS A 498 -8.08 3.13 -17.99
C LYS A 498 -8.02 1.65 -18.30
N ALA A 499 -8.09 0.79 -17.29
CA ALA A 499 -8.23 -0.65 -17.47
C ALA A 499 -9.58 -0.96 -18.16
N THR A 500 -9.56 -1.51 -19.37
CA THR A 500 -10.79 -1.85 -20.12
C THR A 500 -11.36 -3.21 -19.67
N LEU A 501 -11.58 -3.35 -18.37
CA LEU A 501 -12.06 -4.58 -17.74
C LEU A 501 -13.52 -4.84 -18.09
N LYS A 502 -13.87 -6.10 -18.38
CA LYS A 502 -15.25 -6.50 -18.73
C LYS A 502 -16.12 -6.85 -17.54
N GLU A 503 -15.49 -7.11 -16.39
CA GLU A 503 -16.03 -7.20 -15.03
C GLU A 503 -14.88 -6.81 -14.07
N PRO A 504 -15.15 -6.37 -12.83
CA PRO A 504 -14.10 -5.99 -11.90
C PRO A 504 -13.27 -7.21 -11.49
N ASP A 505 -12.04 -7.29 -11.99
CA ASP A 505 -11.10 -8.37 -11.69
C ASP A 505 -10.66 -8.29 -10.22
N TYR A 506 -10.86 -9.38 -9.48
CA TYR A 506 -10.70 -9.41 -8.02
C TYR A 506 -9.25 -9.06 -7.61
N ASP A 507 -8.28 -9.58 -8.36
CA ASP A 507 -6.85 -9.34 -8.14
C ASP A 507 -6.45 -7.87 -8.28
N ILE A 508 -7.17 -7.10 -9.12
CA ILE A 508 -6.94 -5.66 -9.31
C ILE A 508 -7.56 -4.87 -8.15
N VAL A 509 -8.75 -5.24 -7.68
CA VAL A 509 -9.39 -4.59 -6.53
C VAL A 509 -8.59 -4.83 -5.23
N GLU A 510 -8.09 -6.05 -5.02
CA GLU A 510 -7.17 -6.36 -3.91
C GLU A 510 -5.82 -5.61 -4.07
N GLY A 511 -5.30 -5.50 -5.29
CA GLY A 511 -4.11 -4.70 -5.61
C GLY A 511 -4.26 -3.21 -5.24
N ILE A 512 -5.39 -2.59 -5.59
CA ILE A 512 -5.69 -1.20 -5.22
C ILE A 512 -5.73 -1.05 -3.70
N HIS A 513 -6.40 -1.96 -2.97
CA HIS A 513 -6.44 -1.91 -1.51
C HIS A 513 -5.04 -2.08 -0.90
N ARG A 514 -4.22 -3.01 -1.40
CA ARG A 514 -2.82 -3.20 -0.96
C ARG A 514 -1.98 -1.94 -1.19
N TYR A 515 -2.06 -1.33 -2.37
CA TYR A 515 -1.29 -0.13 -2.70
C TYR A 515 -1.73 1.09 -1.87
N VAL A 516 -3.03 1.31 -1.70
CA VAL A 516 -3.57 2.39 -0.86
C VAL A 516 -3.17 2.21 0.60
N LYS A 517 -3.21 0.97 1.13
CA LYS A 517 -2.78 0.64 2.49
C LYS A 517 -1.29 0.91 2.70
N LEU A 518 -0.44 0.52 1.74
CA LEU A 518 0.99 0.80 1.72
C LEU A 518 1.29 2.31 1.75
N LEU A 519 0.53 3.12 0.99
CA LEU A 519 0.69 4.58 1.00
C LEU A 519 0.32 5.16 2.38
N LEU A 520 -0.86 4.84 2.90
CA LEU A 520 -1.35 5.41 4.16
C LEU A 520 -0.60 4.89 5.41
N SER A 521 0.12 3.77 5.32
CA SER A 521 0.98 3.27 6.41
C SER A 521 2.39 3.86 6.41
N SER A 522 2.85 4.42 5.28
CA SER A 522 4.28 4.71 5.06
C SER A 522 4.56 6.19 4.76
N TYR A 523 3.56 6.96 4.37
CA TYR A 523 3.64 8.38 3.99
C TYR A 523 2.65 9.20 4.84
N GLU A 524 2.79 10.53 4.90
CA GLU A 524 1.82 11.38 5.63
C GLU A 524 0.40 11.20 5.03
N PRO A 525 -0.59 10.67 5.78
CA PRO A 525 -1.88 10.26 5.20
C PRO A 525 -2.66 11.38 4.52
N LEU A 526 -2.52 12.62 5.00
CA LEU A 526 -3.24 13.78 4.49
C LEU A 526 -2.73 14.25 3.12
N GLU A 527 -1.41 14.22 2.87
CA GLU A 527 -0.86 14.57 1.55
C GLU A 527 -1.29 13.55 0.49
N ILE A 528 -1.31 12.25 0.87
CA ILE A 528 -1.81 11.16 0.03
C ILE A 528 -3.32 11.34 -0.23
N LEU A 529 -4.12 11.65 0.80
CA LEU A 529 -5.56 11.89 0.64
C LEU A 529 -5.85 13.10 -0.25
N HIS A 530 -5.11 14.20 -0.08
CA HIS A 530 -5.24 15.41 -0.91
C HIS A 530 -4.94 15.14 -2.38
N LEU A 531 -3.90 14.35 -2.65
CA LEU A 531 -3.58 13.90 -3.99
C LEU A 531 -4.75 13.07 -4.57
N PHE A 532 -5.20 12.03 -3.88
CA PHE A 532 -6.30 11.19 -4.39
C PHE A 532 -7.61 11.98 -4.59
N VAL A 533 -7.99 12.88 -3.68
CA VAL A 533 -9.16 13.77 -3.86
C VAL A 533 -9.01 14.61 -5.12
N SER A 534 -7.83 15.22 -5.34
CA SER A 534 -7.56 16.01 -6.56
C SER A 534 -7.70 15.18 -7.83
N LEU A 535 -7.24 13.92 -7.83
CA LEU A 535 -7.35 13.01 -8.99
C LEU A 535 -8.78 12.54 -9.23
N LEU A 536 -9.50 12.15 -8.17
CA LEU A 536 -10.89 11.68 -8.23
C LEU A 536 -11.84 12.72 -8.87
N TYR A 537 -11.65 14.02 -8.57
CA TYR A 537 -12.41 15.11 -9.19
C TYR A 537 -11.94 15.50 -10.60
N THR A 538 -10.75 15.06 -11.03
CA THR A 538 -10.14 15.41 -12.32
C THR A 538 -10.52 14.45 -13.46
N GLU A 539 -10.59 13.12 -13.24
CA GLU A 539 -10.98 12.16 -14.28
C GLU A 539 -12.40 11.56 -14.06
N LYS A 540 -13.28 11.69 -15.07
CA LYS A 540 -14.51 10.87 -15.19
C LYS A 540 -14.18 9.48 -15.74
N MET A 541 -13.84 8.53 -14.87
CA MET A 541 -13.53 7.14 -15.26
C MET A 541 -14.23 6.11 -14.35
N LEU A 542 -14.37 4.87 -14.83
CA LEU A 542 -15.15 3.82 -14.17
C LEU A 542 -14.61 3.44 -12.78
N HIS A 543 -13.30 3.16 -12.70
CA HIS A 543 -12.68 2.61 -11.49
C HIS A 543 -12.40 3.65 -10.38
N CYS A 544 -12.74 4.94 -10.58
CA CYS A 544 -12.59 5.97 -9.55
C CYS A 544 -13.37 5.64 -8.26
N PHE A 545 -14.52 4.97 -8.37
CA PHE A 545 -15.30 4.52 -7.21
C PHE A 545 -14.66 3.33 -6.46
N GLU A 546 -13.93 2.46 -7.15
CA GLU A 546 -13.20 1.33 -6.52
C GLU A 546 -11.98 1.84 -5.77
N ILE A 547 -11.26 2.81 -6.35
CA ILE A 547 -10.19 3.56 -5.69
C ILE A 547 -10.75 4.31 -4.46
N TRP A 548 -11.90 4.97 -4.59
CA TRP A 548 -12.57 5.63 -3.46
C TRP A 548 -12.98 4.64 -2.35
N VAL A 549 -13.53 3.46 -2.70
CA VAL A 549 -13.89 2.39 -1.75
C VAL A 549 -12.66 1.86 -1.01
N ALA A 550 -11.54 1.64 -1.70
CA ALA A 550 -10.29 1.20 -1.09
C ALA A 550 -9.71 2.26 -0.14
N LEU A 551 -9.76 3.54 -0.53
CA LEU A 551 -9.39 4.69 0.31
C LEU A 551 -10.30 4.82 1.54
N ALA A 552 -11.62 4.67 1.37
CA ALA A 552 -12.58 4.80 2.45
C ALA A 552 -12.37 3.71 3.51
N ASN A 553 -12.15 2.46 3.08
CA ASN A 553 -11.76 1.35 3.96
C ASN A 553 -10.47 1.65 4.73
N CYS A 554 -9.38 1.98 4.04
CA CYS A 554 -8.08 2.19 4.69
C CYS A 554 -8.06 3.44 5.59
N LEU A 555 -8.78 4.50 5.23
CA LEU A 555 -8.93 5.71 6.05
C LEU A 555 -9.78 5.42 7.30
N LYS A 556 -10.83 4.61 7.18
CA LYS A 556 -11.66 4.16 8.31
C LYS A 556 -10.85 3.26 9.27
N ASP A 557 -10.10 2.30 8.75
CA ASP A 557 -9.14 1.50 9.53
C ASP A 557 -8.13 2.42 10.26
N TYR A 558 -7.64 3.48 9.62
CA TYR A 558 -6.74 4.44 10.25
C TYR A 558 -7.42 5.23 11.38
N ILE A 559 -8.64 5.75 11.15
CA ILE A 559 -9.42 6.52 12.13
C ILE A 559 -9.85 5.67 13.34
N ASP A 560 -10.16 4.38 13.14
CA ASP A 560 -10.54 3.47 14.23
C ASP A 560 -9.33 3.02 15.08
N ASN A 561 -8.09 3.07 14.56
CA ASN A 561 -6.87 2.61 15.26
C ASN A 561 -5.95 3.73 15.78
N HIS A 562 -6.08 4.97 15.30
CA HIS A 562 -5.25 6.10 15.72
C HIS A 562 -6.09 7.24 16.31
N ASP A 563 -5.51 7.99 17.26
CA ASP A 563 -6.11 9.22 17.75
C ASP A 563 -6.35 10.20 16.59
N PHE A 564 -7.60 10.39 16.17
CA PHE A 564 -8.00 11.30 15.09
C PHE A 564 -7.46 12.74 15.27
N ARG A 565 -7.16 13.12 16.52
CA ARG A 565 -6.52 14.36 16.94
C ARG A 565 -5.06 14.53 16.46
N SER A 566 -4.37 13.45 16.08
CA SER A 566 -3.05 13.54 15.43
C SER A 566 -3.14 13.69 13.90
N LEU A 567 -4.24 13.26 13.29
CA LEU A 567 -4.52 13.47 11.87
C LEU A 567 -4.77 14.97 11.62
N ILE A 568 -5.75 15.57 12.30
CA ILE A 568 -6.07 17.00 12.13
C ILE A 568 -5.21 17.87 13.06
N LYS A 569 -4.16 18.49 12.52
CA LYS A 569 -3.25 19.43 13.23
C LYS A 569 -3.88 20.82 13.49
N LEU A 570 -5.05 20.81 14.16
CA LEU A 570 -5.61 21.87 15.00
C LEU A 570 -5.68 23.32 14.46
N GLN A 571 -5.93 23.52 13.16
CA GLN A 571 -6.32 24.82 12.59
C GLN A 571 -7.57 24.66 11.71
N LEU A 572 -8.57 25.52 11.89
CA LEU A 572 -9.82 25.45 11.10
C LEU A 572 -9.59 25.83 9.62
N ASP A 573 -8.57 26.63 9.35
CA ASP A 573 -8.22 27.11 8.00
C ASP A 573 -7.23 26.17 7.27
N SER A 574 -7.02 24.93 7.76
CA SER A 574 -6.10 23.99 7.11
C SER A 574 -6.73 23.32 5.87
N PRO A 575 -5.99 23.16 4.75
CA PRO A 575 -6.52 22.52 3.55
C PRO A 575 -6.84 21.04 3.76
N ASP A 576 -6.30 20.42 4.80
CA ASP A 576 -6.51 19.02 5.18
C ASP A 576 -7.94 18.77 5.67
N TYR A 577 -8.50 19.71 6.44
CA TYR A 577 -9.89 19.69 6.89
C TYR A 577 -10.85 19.70 5.68
N VAL A 578 -10.60 20.62 4.75
CA VAL A 578 -11.34 20.76 3.49
C VAL A 578 -11.22 19.49 2.64
N THR A 579 -10.04 18.86 2.63
CA THR A 579 -9.77 17.61 1.90
C THR A 579 -10.62 16.44 2.39
N ILE A 580 -10.74 16.23 3.70
CA ILE A 580 -11.55 15.13 4.28
C ILE A 580 -13.03 15.29 3.90
N ILE A 581 -13.57 16.52 3.94
CA ILE A 581 -14.96 16.80 3.56
C ILE A 581 -15.19 16.52 2.08
N HIS A 582 -14.29 16.97 1.19
CA HIS A 582 -14.40 16.70 -0.25
C HIS A 582 -14.24 15.21 -0.58
N PHE A 583 -13.41 14.45 0.16
CA PHE A 583 -13.33 13.00 0.03
C PHE A 583 -14.68 12.32 0.32
N LEU A 584 -15.34 12.68 1.43
CA LEU A 584 -16.64 12.12 1.81
C LEU A 584 -17.80 12.59 0.91
N CYS A 585 -17.68 13.76 0.29
CA CYS A 585 -18.61 14.27 -0.71
C CYS A 585 -18.45 13.66 -2.10
N TYR A 586 -17.30 13.02 -2.42
CA TYR A 586 -17.02 12.54 -3.77
C TYR A 586 -18.13 11.66 -4.39
N PRO A 587 -18.72 10.65 -3.69
CA PRO A 587 -19.81 9.85 -4.27
C PRO A 587 -21.03 10.67 -4.69
N PHE A 588 -21.28 11.80 -4.03
CA PHE A 588 -22.40 12.71 -4.26
C PHE A 588 -22.07 13.81 -5.28
N ALA A 589 -20.78 14.04 -5.57
CA ALA A 589 -20.33 14.84 -6.71
C ALA A 589 -20.21 14.01 -8.00
N ALA A 590 -19.89 12.71 -7.89
CA ALA A 590 -19.62 11.81 -9.01
C ALA A 590 -20.81 10.89 -9.40
N TYR A 591 -22.01 11.08 -8.83
CA TYR A 591 -23.15 10.16 -9.02
C TYR A 591 -23.54 9.92 -10.49
N SER A 592 -23.24 10.87 -11.38
CA SER A 592 -23.52 10.73 -12.81
C SER A 592 -22.69 9.62 -13.49
N CYS A 593 -21.48 9.35 -12.99
CA CYS A 593 -20.63 8.23 -13.43
C CYS A 593 -21.07 6.88 -12.82
N LEU A 594 -21.76 6.91 -11.69
CA LEU A 594 -22.31 5.75 -10.97
C LEU A 594 -23.44 5.03 -11.74
N LYS A 595 -23.87 5.57 -12.90
CA LYS A 595 -24.84 4.91 -13.81
C LYS A 595 -24.24 3.75 -14.64
N ALA A 596 -22.92 3.52 -14.57
CA ALA A 596 -22.19 2.51 -15.35
C ALA A 596 -22.35 1.07 -14.83
N HIS A 597 -21.43 0.57 -14.00
CA HIS A 597 -21.29 -0.88 -13.72
C HIS A 597 -21.05 -1.30 -12.26
N LEU A 598 -21.08 -0.38 -11.28
CA LEU A 598 -20.74 -0.69 -9.88
C LEU A 598 -21.94 -1.11 -9.02
N LYS A 599 -21.65 -1.98 -8.04
CA LYS A 599 -22.56 -2.28 -6.93
C LYS A 599 -22.65 -1.08 -5.98
N LEU A 600 -23.54 -0.13 -6.27
CA LEU A 600 -23.82 1.05 -5.44
C LEU A 600 -23.91 0.72 -3.93
N GLN A 601 -24.53 -0.40 -3.58
CA GLN A 601 -24.69 -0.85 -2.20
C GLN A 601 -23.34 -0.86 -1.44
N HIS A 602 -22.24 -1.30 -2.07
CA HIS A 602 -20.94 -1.33 -1.42
C HIS A 602 -20.39 0.09 -1.16
N VAL A 603 -20.60 1.02 -2.09
CA VAL A 603 -20.25 2.45 -1.89
C VAL A 603 -21.06 3.07 -0.75
N ILE A 604 -22.34 2.69 -0.61
CA ILE A 604 -23.20 3.11 0.51
C ILE A 604 -22.73 2.50 1.84
N GLU A 605 -22.41 1.20 1.85
CA GLU A 605 -21.92 0.49 3.04
C GLU A 605 -20.61 1.10 3.55
N GLU A 606 -19.66 1.40 2.67
CA GLU A 606 -18.38 2.01 3.06
C GLU A 606 -18.49 3.49 3.40
N TRP A 607 -19.35 4.26 2.73
CA TRP A 607 -19.64 5.62 3.15
C TRP A 607 -20.25 5.66 4.55
N THR A 608 -21.18 4.74 4.82
CA THR A 608 -21.82 4.58 6.14
C THR A 608 -20.77 4.18 7.19
N SER A 609 -19.94 3.18 6.89
CA SER A 609 -18.81 2.71 7.71
C SER A 609 -17.89 3.88 8.11
N LEU A 610 -17.38 4.64 7.14
CA LEU A 610 -16.47 5.76 7.35
C LEU A 610 -17.13 6.95 8.06
N TYR A 611 -18.37 7.33 7.71
CA TYR A 611 -19.09 8.42 8.38
C TYR A 611 -19.32 8.12 9.86
N ILE A 612 -19.65 6.88 10.21
CA ILE A 612 -19.84 6.45 11.60
C ILE A 612 -18.53 6.56 12.40
N SER A 613 -17.41 6.09 11.85
CA SER A 613 -16.09 6.23 12.49
C SER A 613 -15.69 7.70 12.65
N LEU A 614 -15.87 8.53 11.62
CA LEU A 614 -15.63 9.98 11.70
C LEU A 614 -16.52 10.68 12.74
N SER A 615 -17.81 10.32 12.83
CA SER A 615 -18.76 10.92 13.77
C SER A 615 -18.33 10.67 15.22
N ARG A 616 -17.94 9.42 15.56
CA ARG A 616 -17.35 9.08 16.88
C ARG A 616 -16.05 9.83 17.13
N ALA A 617 -15.15 9.84 16.16
CA ALA A 617 -13.86 10.52 16.26
C ALA A 617 -14.00 12.04 16.49
N SER A 618 -15.08 12.64 15.98
CA SER A 618 -15.39 14.06 16.17
C SER A 618 -15.83 14.43 17.60
N GLU A 619 -16.26 13.48 18.44
CA GLU A 619 -16.69 13.72 19.83
C GLU A 619 -15.52 14.25 20.69
N ASN A 620 -14.30 13.80 20.38
CA ASN A 620 -13.04 14.25 20.99
C ASN A 620 -12.32 15.34 20.16
N GLY A 621 -12.98 15.90 19.13
CA GLY A 621 -12.36 16.69 18.07
C GLY A 621 -13.04 18.03 17.77
N HIS A 622 -12.84 18.54 16.55
CA HIS A 622 -13.44 19.81 16.10
C HIS A 622 -14.93 19.64 15.76
N PRO A 623 -15.84 20.48 16.32
CA PRO A 623 -17.30 20.27 16.22
C PRO A 623 -17.93 20.59 14.87
N THR A 624 -17.21 21.25 13.98
CA THR A 624 -17.73 21.76 12.70
C THR A 624 -17.67 20.76 11.56
N ILE A 625 -16.83 19.71 11.63
CA ILE A 625 -16.56 18.84 10.47
C ILE A 625 -17.81 18.10 9.96
N ILE A 626 -18.71 17.70 10.86
CA ILE A 626 -19.98 17.08 10.51
C ILE A 626 -21.02 18.13 10.06
N GLU A 627 -21.00 19.35 10.63
CA GLU A 627 -21.88 20.45 10.20
C GLU A 627 -21.56 20.90 8.78
N ASP A 628 -20.28 21.11 8.45
CA ASP A 628 -19.82 21.49 7.12
C ASP A 628 -20.04 20.37 6.09
N LEU A 629 -19.78 19.11 6.46
CA LEU A 629 -20.05 17.95 5.59
C LEU A 629 -21.54 17.82 5.25
N LEU A 630 -22.43 17.87 6.26
CA LEU A 630 -23.87 17.75 6.05
C LEU A 630 -24.46 18.98 5.34
N SER A 631 -23.87 20.16 5.54
CA SER A 631 -24.18 21.38 4.79
C SER A 631 -23.80 21.23 3.30
N MET A 632 -22.60 20.72 3.01
CA MET A 632 -22.13 20.49 1.64
C MET A 632 -22.96 19.41 0.93
N LEU A 633 -23.28 18.30 1.60
CA LEU A 633 -24.19 17.26 1.09
C LEU A 633 -25.61 17.79 0.88
N SER A 634 -26.10 18.68 1.74
CA SER A 634 -27.36 19.40 1.53
C SER A 634 -27.31 20.27 0.28
N SER A 635 -26.18 20.93 -0.01
CA SER A 635 -25.97 21.71 -1.24
C SER A 635 -26.02 20.82 -2.48
N TYR A 636 -25.25 19.72 -2.51
CA TYR A 636 -25.25 18.76 -3.62
C TYR A 636 -26.65 18.16 -3.87
N PHE A 637 -27.40 17.82 -2.82
CA PHE A 637 -28.77 17.34 -2.93
C PHE A 637 -29.70 18.39 -3.58
N ASN A 638 -29.56 19.67 -3.19
CA ASN A 638 -30.36 20.74 -3.74
C ASN A 638 -30.01 21.03 -5.21
N GLU A 639 -28.74 20.98 -5.59
CA GLU A 639 -28.33 21.20 -6.98
C GLU A 639 -28.75 20.02 -7.89
N ALA A 640 -28.61 18.77 -7.42
CA ALA A 640 -29.13 17.57 -8.11
C ALA A 640 -30.65 17.62 -8.30
N LEU A 641 -31.39 18.22 -7.35
CA LEU A 641 -32.83 18.44 -7.49
C LEU A 641 -33.15 19.52 -8.52
N THR A 642 -32.40 20.63 -8.56
CA THR A 642 -32.61 21.69 -9.57
C THR A 642 -32.20 21.27 -10.98
N ASN A 643 -31.24 20.34 -11.11
CA ASN A 643 -30.80 19.79 -12.39
C ASN A 643 -31.79 18.75 -12.98
N GLY A 644 -32.77 18.30 -12.19
CA GLY A 644 -33.72 17.25 -12.60
C GLY A 644 -33.21 15.82 -12.45
N ASP A 645 -31.91 15.61 -12.13
CA ASP A 645 -31.29 14.28 -11.95
C ASP A 645 -31.96 13.43 -10.85
N LEU A 646 -32.73 14.05 -9.94
CA LEU A 646 -33.52 13.38 -8.91
C LEU A 646 -34.99 13.12 -9.32
N VAL A 647 -35.39 13.34 -10.57
CA VAL A 647 -36.73 13.06 -11.14
C VAL A 647 -36.59 12.01 -12.25
N PRO A 648 -37.47 10.99 -12.37
CA PRO A 648 -37.32 9.94 -13.38
C PRO A 648 -37.85 10.43 -14.72
N GLU A 649 -37.14 10.17 -15.83
CA GLU A 649 -37.69 10.49 -17.16
C GLU A 649 -38.88 9.57 -17.50
N PRO A 650 -40.02 10.08 -18.00
CA PRO A 650 -41.25 9.27 -18.11
C PRO A 650 -41.26 8.12 -19.14
N GLN A 651 -40.18 7.84 -19.87
CA GLN A 651 -40.20 6.95 -21.06
C GLN A 651 -39.03 5.95 -21.20
N SER A 652 -38.16 5.78 -20.19
CA SER A 652 -36.97 4.90 -20.26
C SER A 652 -37.09 3.60 -19.43
N SER A 653 -38.27 3.00 -19.39
CA SER A 653 -38.65 1.85 -18.53
C SER A 653 -38.04 0.49 -18.93
N VAL A 654 -36.71 0.40 -19.08
CA VAL A 654 -36.01 -0.84 -19.49
C VAL A 654 -34.85 -1.20 -18.55
N ASN A 655 -34.12 -0.23 -18.01
CA ASN A 655 -33.01 -0.44 -17.07
C ASN A 655 -33.23 0.33 -15.76
N GLY A 656 -32.91 -0.28 -14.62
CA GLY A 656 -33.13 0.28 -13.27
C GLY A 656 -32.16 1.39 -12.83
N GLN A 657 -31.73 2.29 -13.73
CA GLN A 657 -30.55 3.14 -13.54
C GLN A 657 -30.78 4.44 -12.74
N ASP A 658 -32.00 5.00 -12.72
CA ASP A 658 -32.31 6.23 -11.96
C ASP A 658 -32.61 5.99 -10.46
N ILE A 659 -32.68 4.73 -10.03
CA ILE A 659 -32.92 4.35 -8.63
C ILE A 659 -31.71 4.71 -7.74
N ASN A 660 -30.52 4.75 -8.33
CA ASN A 660 -29.23 4.80 -7.62
C ASN A 660 -28.98 6.10 -6.83
N VAL A 661 -29.22 7.27 -7.44
CA VAL A 661 -28.88 8.56 -6.80
C VAL A 661 -29.77 8.83 -5.58
N ARG A 662 -31.06 8.49 -5.67
CA ARG A 662 -32.02 8.64 -4.56
C ARG A 662 -31.64 7.76 -3.36
N LEU A 663 -31.20 6.51 -3.59
CA LEU A 663 -30.73 5.62 -2.53
C LEU A 663 -29.50 6.20 -1.83
N LEU A 664 -28.49 6.65 -2.58
CA LEU A 664 -27.25 7.19 -2.00
C LEU A 664 -27.49 8.33 -1.00
N PHE A 665 -28.30 9.33 -1.36
CA PHE A 665 -28.69 10.40 -0.44
C PHE A 665 -29.63 9.92 0.67
N GLY A 666 -30.54 8.98 0.39
CA GLY A 666 -31.50 8.45 1.37
C GLY A 666 -30.83 7.70 2.52
N GLU A 667 -29.90 6.79 2.21
CA GLU A 667 -29.15 6.04 3.21
C GLU A 667 -28.20 6.95 4.01
N ALA A 668 -27.62 7.97 3.37
CA ALA A 668 -26.82 8.99 4.06
C ALA A 668 -27.65 9.80 5.08
N MET A 669 -28.87 10.21 4.72
CA MET A 669 -29.79 10.89 5.65
C MET A 669 -30.21 9.99 6.81
N ILE A 670 -30.46 8.70 6.55
CA ILE A 670 -30.77 7.69 7.58
C ILE A 670 -29.59 7.56 8.55
N CYS A 671 -28.37 7.36 8.04
CA CYS A 671 -27.16 7.22 8.85
C CYS A 671 -26.90 8.44 9.74
N ALA A 672 -27.01 9.66 9.19
CA ALA A 672 -26.84 10.90 9.96
C ALA A 672 -27.83 11.01 11.13
N VAL A 673 -29.10 10.66 10.91
CA VAL A 673 -30.16 10.67 11.93
C VAL A 673 -29.97 9.56 12.97
N GLU A 674 -29.43 8.40 12.58
CA GLU A 674 -29.10 7.31 13.51
C GLU A 674 -27.89 7.64 14.38
N GLN A 675 -26.85 8.30 13.86
CA GLN A 675 -25.76 8.83 14.69
C GLN A 675 -26.25 9.96 15.60
N ALA A 676 -27.08 10.89 15.10
CA ALA A 676 -27.73 11.91 15.93
C ALA A 676 -28.60 11.28 17.05
N SER A 677 -29.17 10.09 16.84
CA SER A 677 -29.91 9.34 17.87
C SER A 677 -29.01 8.77 18.97
N LEU A 678 -27.78 8.37 18.64
CA LEU A 678 -26.77 7.92 19.61
C LEU A 678 -26.20 9.11 20.39
N ILE A 679 -25.89 10.20 19.69
CA ILE A 679 -25.47 11.49 20.28
C ILE A 679 -26.56 12.03 21.24
N ALA A 680 -27.84 11.91 20.87
CA ALA A 680 -28.96 12.31 21.74
C ALA A 680 -29.07 11.46 23.03
N LYS A 681 -28.60 10.20 23.01
CA LYS A 681 -28.63 9.28 24.16
C LYS A 681 -27.50 9.48 25.17
N SER A 682 -26.38 10.11 24.79
CA SER A 682 -25.26 10.28 25.73
C SER A 682 -25.60 11.32 26.82
N GLU A 683 -25.14 11.08 28.05
CA GLU A 683 -25.21 12.05 29.16
C GLU A 683 -23.88 12.85 29.29
N ALA A 684 -23.09 12.92 28.22
CA ALA A 684 -21.78 13.59 28.20
C ALA A 684 -21.93 15.10 28.43
N LYS A 685 -21.25 15.62 29.46
CA LYS A 685 -21.49 16.96 30.00
C LYS A 685 -20.69 18.09 29.36
N GLU A 686 -19.64 17.77 28.59
CA GLU A 686 -18.54 18.72 28.35
C GLU A 686 -18.64 19.48 27.02
N SER A 687 -19.61 19.16 26.15
CA SER A 687 -19.72 19.77 24.82
C SER A 687 -21.17 19.95 24.30
N GLU A 688 -22.06 20.58 25.09
CA GLU A 688 -23.45 20.89 24.65
C GLU A 688 -23.53 21.53 23.24
N SER A 689 -22.57 22.37 22.86
CA SER A 689 -22.53 22.99 21.53
C SER A 689 -22.24 22.00 20.40
N TRP A 690 -21.35 21.01 20.61
CA TRP A 690 -21.04 19.96 19.63
C TRP A 690 -22.26 19.06 19.41
N ARG A 691 -22.93 18.67 20.50
CA ARG A 691 -24.18 17.91 20.44
C ARG A 691 -25.26 18.68 19.67
N SER A 692 -25.42 19.97 19.98
CA SER A 692 -26.44 20.82 19.37
C SER A 692 -26.19 21.08 17.87
N SER A 693 -24.94 21.24 17.42
CA SER A 693 -24.63 21.39 15.98
C SER A 693 -24.87 20.08 15.23
N ASN A 694 -24.31 18.96 15.69
CA ASN A 694 -24.48 17.65 15.04
C ASN A 694 -25.97 17.27 14.88
N ILE A 695 -26.78 17.47 15.93
CA ILE A 695 -28.23 17.23 15.88
C ILE A 695 -28.91 18.17 14.87
N LYS A 696 -28.61 19.47 14.92
CA LYS A 696 -29.16 20.47 13.98
C LYS A 696 -28.85 20.09 12.53
N SER A 697 -27.57 19.88 12.19
CA SER A 697 -27.14 19.61 10.81
C SER A 697 -27.70 18.29 10.26
N SER A 698 -27.82 17.26 11.11
CA SER A 698 -28.45 15.98 10.73
C SER A 698 -29.94 16.13 10.42
N LEU A 699 -30.64 16.97 11.19
CA LEU A 699 -32.04 17.31 10.94
C LEU A 699 -32.20 18.22 9.71
N GLU A 700 -31.32 19.20 9.50
CA GLU A 700 -31.33 20.08 8.33
C GLU A 700 -31.11 19.29 7.02
N PHE A 701 -30.15 18.36 7.00
CA PHE A 701 -29.94 17.44 5.88
C PHE A 701 -31.16 16.55 5.64
N ALA A 702 -31.69 15.89 6.67
CA ALA A 702 -32.90 15.07 6.55
C ALA A 702 -34.15 15.87 6.13
N SER A 703 -34.24 17.17 6.48
CA SER A 703 -35.34 18.05 6.05
C SER A 703 -35.36 18.28 4.53
N CYS A 704 -34.24 18.08 3.83
CA CYS A 704 -34.17 18.25 2.38
C CYS A 704 -35.07 17.25 1.63
N LEU A 705 -35.40 16.10 2.23
CA LEU A 705 -36.39 15.13 1.72
C LEU A 705 -37.76 15.75 1.38
N VAL A 706 -38.16 16.83 2.07
CA VAL A 706 -39.42 17.57 1.80
C VAL A 706 -39.46 18.13 0.37
N LYS A 707 -38.29 18.41 -0.21
CA LYS A 707 -38.14 18.94 -1.56
C LYS A 707 -38.29 17.82 -2.60
N LEU A 708 -37.81 16.61 -2.31
CA LEU A 708 -37.88 15.43 -3.19
C LEU A 708 -39.32 14.97 -3.45
N SER A 709 -40.18 15.03 -2.44
CA SER A 709 -41.58 14.60 -2.56
C SER A 709 -42.45 15.51 -3.44
N ARG A 710 -41.90 16.53 -4.13
CA ARG A 710 -42.61 17.39 -5.09
C ARG A 710 -42.57 16.85 -6.54
N THR A 711 -43.31 15.78 -6.80
CA THR A 711 -44.03 15.58 -8.07
C THR A 711 -45.35 14.85 -7.77
N ASN A 712 -46.35 15.01 -8.63
CA ASN A 712 -47.59 14.24 -8.53
C ASN A 712 -47.36 12.78 -8.98
N ASP A 713 -48.42 11.99 -8.78
CA ASP A 713 -48.73 10.70 -9.39
C ASP A 713 -47.97 9.45 -8.89
N GLU A 714 -48.72 8.35 -8.92
CA GLU A 714 -48.42 7.06 -8.30
C GLU A 714 -47.45 6.25 -9.18
N THR A 715 -46.24 5.91 -8.69
CA THR A 715 -45.40 4.80 -9.25
C THR A 715 -44.09 4.55 -8.49
N ASN A 716 -43.49 5.55 -7.83
CA ASN A 716 -42.10 5.49 -7.35
C ASN A 716 -41.89 4.71 -6.02
N ALA A 717 -41.96 3.37 -6.08
CA ALA A 717 -41.83 2.47 -4.93
C ALA A 717 -40.55 2.67 -4.08
N SER A 718 -39.39 2.94 -4.72
CA SER A 718 -38.11 3.15 -4.03
C SER A 718 -38.10 4.39 -3.13
N THR A 719 -38.79 5.46 -3.55
CA THR A 719 -38.85 6.71 -2.78
C THR A 719 -39.75 6.54 -1.55
N SER A 720 -40.88 5.84 -1.72
CA SER A 720 -41.74 5.43 -0.60
C SER A 720 -41.02 4.53 0.41
N LEU A 721 -40.05 3.72 -0.01
CA LEU A 721 -39.23 2.89 0.89
C LEU A 721 -38.23 3.73 1.70
N ILE A 722 -37.51 4.66 1.06
CA ILE A 722 -36.58 5.58 1.74
C ILE A 722 -37.35 6.45 2.75
N GLU A 723 -38.50 7.02 2.35
CA GLU A 723 -39.36 7.82 3.25
C GLU A 723 -39.80 7.02 4.48
N LYS A 724 -40.17 5.74 4.34
CA LYS A 724 -40.54 4.87 5.49
C LYS A 724 -39.35 4.54 6.38
N ARG A 725 -38.16 4.29 5.82
CA ARG A 725 -36.96 4.01 6.61
C ARG A 725 -36.51 5.24 7.40
N LEU A 726 -36.41 6.39 6.74
CA LEU A 726 -36.06 7.66 7.39
C LEU A 726 -37.13 8.08 8.42
N LEU A 727 -38.41 7.86 8.15
CA LEU A 727 -39.49 8.04 9.14
C LEU A 727 -39.28 7.10 10.36
N SER A 728 -38.90 5.84 10.15
CA SER A 728 -38.58 4.91 11.23
C SER A 728 -37.40 5.38 12.09
N SER A 729 -36.31 5.84 11.45
CA SER A 729 -35.14 6.38 12.14
C SER A 729 -35.48 7.69 12.88
N MET A 730 -36.39 8.52 12.35
CA MET A 730 -36.95 9.68 13.05
C MET A 730 -37.80 9.30 14.27
N VAL A 731 -38.60 8.23 14.21
CA VAL A 731 -39.35 7.73 15.38
C VAL A 731 -38.39 7.31 16.50
N HIS A 732 -37.31 6.61 16.15
CA HIS A 732 -36.25 6.26 17.09
C HIS A 732 -35.53 7.49 17.64
N PHE A 733 -35.12 8.44 16.77
CA PHE A 733 -34.46 9.69 17.15
C PHE A 733 -35.28 10.49 18.15
N VAL A 734 -36.57 10.72 17.88
CA VAL A 734 -37.46 11.44 18.81
C VAL A 734 -37.57 10.71 20.15
N GLY A 735 -37.61 9.38 20.17
CA GLY A 735 -37.57 8.58 21.40
C GLY A 735 -36.28 8.71 22.22
N CYS A 736 -35.19 9.23 21.62
CA CYS A 736 -33.92 9.52 22.29
C CYS A 736 -33.85 10.95 22.86
N LEU A 737 -34.84 11.82 22.59
CA LEU A 737 -34.80 13.23 22.99
C LEU A 737 -35.19 13.42 24.45
N HIS A 738 -34.25 13.93 25.25
CA HIS A 738 -34.45 14.17 26.69
C HIS A 738 -34.19 15.62 27.10
N LEU A 739 -33.49 16.41 26.29
CA LEU A 739 -33.22 17.84 26.53
C LEU A 739 -34.26 18.74 25.85
N GLN A 740 -34.61 19.86 26.51
CA GLN A 740 -35.51 20.86 25.93
C GLN A 740 -34.97 21.46 24.61
N LYS A 741 -33.66 21.70 24.51
CA LYS A 741 -33.02 22.28 23.32
C LYS A 741 -33.23 21.39 22.09
N ASP A 742 -32.85 20.13 22.20
CA ASP A 742 -32.86 19.15 21.11
C ASP A 742 -34.26 18.95 20.51
N ILE A 743 -35.32 18.90 21.34
CA ILE A 743 -36.70 18.79 20.84
C ILE A 743 -37.26 20.10 20.28
N THR A 744 -36.77 21.24 20.76
CA THR A 744 -37.12 22.55 20.18
C THR A 744 -36.53 22.67 18.77
N LEU A 745 -35.26 22.28 18.59
CA LEU A 745 -34.60 22.19 17.28
C LEU A 745 -35.30 21.19 16.35
N PHE A 746 -35.69 20.01 16.86
CA PHE A 746 -36.48 19.05 16.08
C PHE A 746 -37.78 19.67 15.53
N ILE A 747 -38.52 20.39 16.37
CA ILE A 747 -39.77 21.05 15.93
C ILE A 747 -39.47 22.18 14.94
N GLU A 748 -38.51 23.05 15.22
CA GLU A 748 -38.15 24.17 14.35
C GLU A 748 -37.78 23.71 12.92
N ILE A 749 -36.93 22.68 12.82
CA ILE A 749 -36.42 22.17 11.54
C ILE A 749 -37.46 21.27 10.85
N MET A 750 -38.05 20.31 11.57
CA MET A 750 -38.89 19.26 10.98
C MET A 750 -40.38 19.60 10.89
N THR A 751 -40.84 20.74 11.41
CA THR A 751 -42.27 21.16 11.29
C THR A 751 -42.76 21.09 9.85
N ARG A 752 -41.98 21.57 8.88
CA ARG A 752 -42.37 21.54 7.45
C ARG A 752 -42.48 20.11 6.91
N THR A 753 -41.61 19.21 7.37
CA THR A 753 -41.61 17.78 7.01
C THR A 753 -42.82 17.06 7.57
N VAL A 754 -43.05 17.19 8.88
CA VAL A 754 -44.15 16.53 9.59
C VAL A 754 -45.50 17.08 9.11
N LEU A 755 -45.63 18.39 8.92
CA LEU A 755 -46.83 19.01 8.35
C LEU A 755 -47.14 18.48 6.94
N ARG A 756 -46.12 18.23 6.11
CA ARG A 756 -46.30 17.63 4.79
C ARG A 756 -46.81 16.19 4.89
N TRP A 757 -46.16 15.35 5.69
CA TRP A 757 -46.56 13.95 5.89
C TRP A 757 -47.97 13.83 6.49
N LEU A 758 -48.34 14.68 7.46
CA LEU A 758 -49.68 14.77 8.03
C LEU A 758 -50.73 15.20 6.99
N SER A 759 -50.36 16.07 6.04
CA SER A 759 -51.26 16.56 4.99
C SER A 759 -51.51 15.55 3.87
N HIS A 760 -50.60 14.61 3.64
CA HIS A 760 -50.72 13.54 2.63
C HIS A 760 -51.07 12.18 3.29
N PHE A 761 -51.48 12.18 4.56
CA PHE A 761 -51.62 10.98 5.39
C PHE A 761 -52.52 9.91 4.74
N GLU A 762 -53.64 10.30 4.11
CA GLU A 762 -54.62 9.36 3.59
C GLU A 762 -54.10 8.54 2.40
N ALA A 763 -53.21 9.10 1.57
CA ALA A 763 -52.64 8.46 0.38
C ALA A 763 -51.50 7.45 0.68
N GLN A 764 -51.05 7.36 1.93
CA GLN A 764 -49.90 6.52 2.33
C GLN A 764 -50.30 5.10 2.76
N ASP A 765 -49.34 4.18 2.85
CA ASP A 765 -49.61 2.80 3.27
C ASP A 765 -49.81 2.64 4.78
N SER A 766 -50.23 1.44 5.21
CA SER A 766 -50.53 1.14 6.61
C SER A 766 -49.30 1.25 7.53
N ASN A 767 -48.10 0.95 7.03
CA ASN A 767 -46.87 1.04 7.80
C ASN A 767 -46.45 2.49 8.01
N PHE A 768 -46.44 3.31 6.96
CA PHE A 768 -46.16 4.75 7.04
C PHE A 768 -47.17 5.45 7.96
N LYS A 769 -48.47 5.13 7.83
CA LYS A 769 -49.53 5.64 8.73
C LYS A 769 -49.28 5.25 10.19
N TYR A 770 -48.81 4.03 10.45
CA TYR A 770 -48.44 3.59 11.80
C TYR A 770 -47.20 4.34 12.32
N GLN A 771 -46.11 4.41 11.54
CA GLN A 771 -44.88 5.09 11.93
C GLN A 771 -45.09 6.60 12.16
N LEU A 772 -45.92 7.29 11.36
CA LEU A 772 -46.22 8.71 11.56
C LEU A 772 -47.03 8.95 12.84
N ARG A 773 -48.00 8.07 13.16
CA ARG A 773 -48.68 8.09 14.47
C ARG A 773 -47.67 7.95 15.61
N GLN A 774 -46.70 7.03 15.50
CA GLN A 774 -45.66 6.84 16.51
C GLN A 774 -44.72 8.05 16.62
N LEU A 775 -44.34 8.69 15.50
CA LEU A 775 -43.51 9.91 15.50
C LEU A 775 -44.22 11.03 16.28
N TRP A 776 -45.51 11.23 15.99
CA TRP A 776 -46.30 12.27 16.63
C TRP A 776 -46.51 12.00 18.13
N ILE A 777 -46.94 10.78 18.49
CA ILE A 777 -47.08 10.37 19.89
C ILE A 777 -45.75 10.45 20.65
N GLY A 778 -44.64 10.05 20.01
CA GLY A 778 -43.28 10.20 20.55
C GLY A 778 -42.92 11.66 20.83
N THR A 779 -43.21 12.55 19.87
CA THR A 779 -42.95 13.99 19.99
C THR A 779 -43.73 14.58 21.18
N LEU A 780 -45.04 14.33 21.26
CA LEU A 780 -45.89 14.80 22.36
C LEU A 780 -45.44 14.24 23.73
N ASN A 781 -45.04 12.96 23.78
CA ASN A 781 -44.54 12.34 25.01
C ASN A 781 -43.19 12.92 25.46
N CYS A 782 -42.28 13.22 24.54
CA CYS A 782 -40.95 13.76 24.89
C CYS A 782 -41.06 15.22 25.31
N LEU A 783 -41.94 16.01 24.69
CA LEU A 783 -42.26 17.37 25.12
C LEU A 783 -42.65 17.43 26.61
N GLN A 784 -43.50 16.50 27.06
CA GLN A 784 -43.95 16.38 28.46
C GLN A 784 -42.87 15.85 29.43
N LYS A 785 -41.73 15.33 28.95
CA LYS A 785 -40.71 14.62 29.75
C LYS A 785 -39.32 15.24 29.66
N THR A 786 -39.20 16.40 29.01
CA THR A 786 -37.96 17.13 28.79
C THR A 786 -37.29 17.62 30.08
N ARG A 787 -35.96 17.79 30.01
CA ARG A 787 -35.12 18.40 31.04
C ARG A 787 -34.39 19.63 30.47
N PRO A 788 -34.48 20.82 31.11
CA PRO A 788 -35.52 21.20 32.06
C PRO A 788 -36.93 21.07 31.44
N ILE A 789 -37.97 21.14 32.27
CA ILE A 789 -39.36 21.03 31.82
C ILE A 789 -39.73 22.26 30.99
N ILE A 790 -40.32 22.03 29.81
CA ILE A 790 -40.81 23.11 28.94
C ILE A 790 -41.89 23.95 29.64
N GLU A 791 -41.68 25.26 29.66
CA GLU A 791 -42.74 26.22 29.92
C GLU A 791 -43.67 26.32 28.69
N PHE A 792 -44.90 25.82 28.81
CA PHE A 792 -45.92 25.85 27.75
C PHE A 792 -46.56 27.24 27.61
N ASN A 793 -45.73 28.25 27.33
CA ASN A 793 -46.09 29.66 27.18
C ASN A 793 -46.46 30.02 25.72
N SER A 794 -46.88 31.27 25.47
CA SER A 794 -47.33 31.72 24.14
C SER A 794 -46.25 31.75 23.06
N SER A 795 -44.97 31.99 23.40
CA SER A 795 -43.89 31.90 22.41
C SER A 795 -43.65 30.45 21.98
N PHE A 796 -43.72 29.49 22.91
CA PHE A 796 -43.64 28.07 22.58
C PHE A 796 -44.90 27.57 21.83
N LEU A 797 -46.09 28.06 22.19
CA LEU A 797 -47.33 27.79 21.44
C LEU A 797 -47.21 28.25 19.97
N LYS A 798 -46.63 29.43 19.73
CA LYS A 798 -46.40 29.96 18.38
C LYS A 798 -45.40 29.14 17.56
N LEU A 799 -44.42 28.49 18.21
CA LEU A 799 -43.53 27.54 17.52
C LEU A 799 -44.28 26.26 17.09
N GLN A 800 -45.25 25.80 17.89
CA GLN A 800 -46.04 24.59 17.59
C GLN A 800 -47.30 24.82 16.74
N GLU A 801 -47.68 26.09 16.52
CA GLU A 801 -48.90 26.53 15.82
C GLU A 801 -49.23 25.72 14.55
N PRO A 802 -48.33 25.56 13.55
CA PRO A 802 -48.68 24.88 12.30
C PRO A 802 -48.92 23.37 12.46
N LEU A 803 -48.26 22.75 13.44
CA LEU A 803 -48.46 21.32 13.74
C LEU A 803 -49.74 21.12 14.54
N LEU A 804 -50.01 21.96 15.55
CA LEU A 804 -51.21 21.88 16.38
C LEU A 804 -52.48 22.16 15.55
N GLU A 805 -52.45 23.16 14.66
CA GLU A 805 -53.56 23.46 13.75
C GLU A 805 -53.95 22.23 12.91
N LYS A 806 -52.97 21.57 12.28
CA LYS A 806 -53.22 20.40 11.44
C LYS A 806 -53.59 19.13 12.21
N THR A 807 -53.11 18.98 13.45
CA THR A 807 -53.30 17.76 14.27
C THR A 807 -54.55 17.81 15.13
N LEU A 808 -55.01 19.00 15.54
CA LEU A 808 -56.27 19.20 16.26
C LEU A 808 -57.51 19.04 15.37
N ASP A 809 -57.39 19.09 14.04
CA ASP A 809 -58.49 18.81 13.10
C ASP A 809 -58.16 17.67 12.12
N HIS A 810 -57.29 16.75 12.54
CA HIS A 810 -56.81 15.64 11.71
C HIS A 810 -57.88 14.54 11.53
N PRO A 811 -58.02 13.92 10.33
CA PRO A 811 -58.96 12.83 10.12
C PRO A 811 -58.60 11.55 10.91
N ASP A 812 -57.32 11.35 11.26
CA ASP A 812 -56.90 10.20 12.05
C ASP A 812 -57.25 10.38 13.54
N LEU A 813 -58.14 9.53 14.04
CA LEU A 813 -58.59 9.59 15.43
C LEU A 813 -57.47 9.35 16.45
N ILE A 814 -56.35 8.70 16.11
CA ILE A 814 -55.26 8.49 17.06
C ILE A 814 -54.44 9.78 17.19
N ILE A 815 -54.08 10.41 16.06
CA ILE A 815 -53.41 11.73 16.03
C ILE A 815 -54.28 12.80 16.69
N PHE A 816 -55.57 12.84 16.35
CA PHE A 816 -56.52 13.77 16.95
C PHE A 816 -56.59 13.61 18.49
N ASN A 817 -56.85 12.40 18.98
CA ASN A 817 -57.04 12.17 20.41
C ASN A 817 -55.74 12.35 21.23
N SER A 818 -54.57 11.98 20.70
CA SER A 818 -53.29 12.21 21.38
C SER A 818 -52.99 13.71 21.52
N THR A 819 -53.27 14.49 20.48
CA THR A 819 -53.10 15.96 20.50
C THR A 819 -54.05 16.65 21.47
N VAL A 820 -55.33 16.24 21.51
CA VAL A 820 -56.31 16.75 22.48
C VAL A 820 -55.91 16.42 23.92
N ASN A 821 -55.43 15.20 24.18
CA ASN A 821 -54.97 14.80 25.51
C ASN A 821 -53.71 15.57 25.94
N PHE A 822 -52.77 15.78 25.02
CA PHE A 822 -51.59 16.62 25.24
C PHE A 822 -51.99 18.06 25.57
N TRP A 823 -52.80 18.71 24.71
CA TRP A 823 -53.30 20.07 24.94
C TRP A 823 -53.96 20.21 26.32
N ASN A 824 -54.83 19.27 26.68
CA ASN A 824 -55.54 19.25 27.95
C ASN A 824 -54.64 19.01 29.18
N SER A 825 -53.37 18.67 29.00
CA SER A 825 -52.37 18.48 30.07
C SER A 825 -51.17 19.43 29.96
N THR A 826 -51.18 20.38 29.02
CA THR A 826 -50.11 21.38 28.82
C THR A 826 -50.69 22.80 28.70
N PHE A 827 -51.04 23.24 27.49
CA PHE A 827 -51.56 24.58 27.21
C PHE A 827 -52.94 24.84 27.85
N GLY A 828 -53.80 23.83 27.87
CA GLY A 828 -55.15 23.90 28.45
C GLY A 828 -55.19 24.02 29.97
N GLU A 829 -54.06 23.95 30.66
CA GLU A 829 -53.96 24.19 32.12
C GLU A 829 -53.41 25.60 32.45
N GLN A 830 -52.92 26.33 31.45
CA GLN A 830 -52.33 27.65 31.64
C GLN A 830 -53.40 28.73 31.89
N THR A 831 -53.08 29.69 32.75
CA THR A 831 -54.01 30.76 33.16
C THR A 831 -54.03 31.96 32.22
N LYS A 832 -52.94 32.18 31.46
CA LYS A 832 -52.82 33.22 30.44
C LYS A 832 -52.05 32.66 29.23
N LEU A 833 -52.72 32.59 28.09
CA LEU A 833 -52.13 32.34 26.79
C LEU A 833 -52.73 33.32 25.78
N ASP A 834 -51.87 34.02 25.07
CA ASP A 834 -52.17 34.68 23.81
C ASP A 834 -52.16 33.58 22.74
N TYR A 835 -53.29 33.35 22.06
CA TYR A 835 -53.45 32.30 21.04
C TYR A 835 -53.18 32.86 19.62
N PRO A 836 -52.41 32.17 18.77
CA PRO A 836 -52.25 32.55 17.36
C PRO A 836 -53.54 32.45 16.55
N GLU A 837 -53.65 33.26 15.49
CA GLU A 837 -54.90 33.48 14.75
C GLU A 837 -55.42 32.24 14.01
N SER A 838 -54.54 31.40 13.42
CA SER A 838 -54.98 30.20 12.69
C SER A 838 -55.65 29.19 13.63
N LEU A 839 -55.05 29.00 14.82
CA LEU A 839 -55.53 28.12 15.87
C LEU A 839 -56.89 28.53 16.43
N LEU A 840 -57.24 29.84 16.47
CA LEU A 840 -58.50 30.31 17.07
C LEU A 840 -59.73 29.57 16.53
N SER A 841 -59.77 29.34 15.21
CA SER A 841 -60.89 28.66 14.54
C SER A 841 -61.06 27.19 14.99
N VAL A 842 -59.94 26.47 15.14
CA VAL A 842 -59.92 25.07 15.56
C VAL A 842 -60.18 24.95 17.06
N LEU A 843 -59.61 25.86 17.86
CA LEU A 843 -59.79 25.90 19.32
C LEU A 843 -61.25 26.25 19.70
N ASP A 844 -61.89 27.20 19.02
CA ASP A 844 -63.32 27.49 19.17
C ASP A 844 -64.19 26.27 18.79
N LYS A 845 -63.93 25.67 17.61
CA LYS A 845 -64.61 24.45 17.12
C LYS A 845 -64.53 23.28 18.13
N LEU A 846 -63.40 23.10 18.82
CA LEU A 846 -63.20 22.01 19.78
C LEU A 846 -63.67 22.33 21.20
N SER A 847 -63.56 23.57 21.65
CA SER A 847 -64.05 24.01 22.97
C SER A 847 -65.58 24.03 23.03
N ARG A 848 -66.25 24.49 21.96
CA ARG A 848 -67.72 24.34 21.79
C ARG A 848 -68.19 22.88 21.79
N ARG A 849 -67.31 21.94 21.41
CA ARG A 849 -67.54 20.49 21.46
C ARG A 849 -67.12 19.85 22.80
N GLY A 850 -66.70 20.64 23.78
CA GLY A 850 -66.26 20.18 25.10
C GLY A 850 -64.99 19.31 25.09
N LYS A 851 -64.23 19.28 23.99
CA LYS A 851 -63.08 18.37 23.83
C LYS A 851 -61.78 18.95 24.39
N ILE A 852 -61.63 20.27 24.42
CA ILE A 852 -60.43 20.94 24.96
C ILE A 852 -60.76 21.93 26.09
N LYS A 853 -59.83 22.04 27.04
CA LYS A 853 -59.76 23.16 28.00
C LYS A 853 -59.19 24.39 27.29
N LEU A 854 -59.76 25.57 27.56
CA LEU A 854 -59.13 26.87 27.28
C LEU A 854 -58.86 27.59 28.61
N GLY A 855 -57.86 28.48 28.62
CA GLY A 855 -57.44 29.18 29.83
C GLY A 855 -58.58 30.03 30.40
N LYS A 856 -58.85 29.92 31.71
CA LYS A 856 -60.10 30.41 32.32
C LYS A 856 -60.39 31.92 32.16
N ASN A 857 -59.40 32.71 31.74
CA ASN A 857 -59.50 34.16 31.55
C ASN A 857 -59.26 34.63 30.09
N SER A 858 -59.10 33.73 29.10
CA SER A 858 -58.87 34.14 27.71
C SER A 858 -60.18 34.51 27.00
N SER A 859 -60.41 35.79 26.76
CA SER A 859 -61.59 36.32 26.07
C SER A 859 -61.51 36.08 24.55
N LEU A 860 -62.14 35.01 24.07
CA LEU A 860 -62.15 34.63 22.65
C LEU A 860 -63.14 35.44 21.79
N ALA A 861 -63.22 36.76 21.97
CA ALA A 861 -64.02 37.67 21.13
C ALA A 861 -63.64 39.16 21.28
N ASN A 862 -63.73 39.87 20.14
CA ASN A 862 -63.84 41.33 19.92
C ASN A 862 -62.65 41.99 19.21
N ASN A 863 -62.63 41.88 17.88
CA ASN A 863 -61.85 42.75 17.00
C ASN A 863 -62.58 43.01 15.65
N ASP A 864 -63.90 43.16 15.70
CA ASP A 864 -64.72 43.66 14.57
C ASP A 864 -65.17 45.09 14.90
N SER A 865 -64.47 46.09 14.38
CA SER A 865 -64.83 47.50 14.53
C SER A 865 -64.46 48.33 13.29
N SER A 866 -65.12 48.05 12.17
CA SER A 866 -65.09 48.91 10.98
C SER A 866 -66.45 48.98 10.28
N ASN A 867 -67.06 50.16 10.39
CA ASN A 867 -68.21 50.73 9.68
C ASN A 867 -68.67 50.03 8.38
N VAL A 868 -69.98 49.74 8.27
CA VAL A 868 -70.86 50.16 7.16
C VAL A 868 -72.24 50.45 7.74
N ASP A 869 -72.94 51.46 7.19
CA ASP A 869 -74.24 51.94 7.66
C ASP A 869 -75.47 51.16 7.15
N GLU A 870 -76.58 51.41 7.85
CA GLU A 870 -77.94 51.59 7.30
C GLU A 870 -78.89 50.41 6.93
N ILE A 871 -80.19 50.78 6.94
CA ILE A 871 -81.37 50.15 6.29
C ILE A 871 -82.07 48.96 7.01
N THR A 872 -83.01 49.38 7.87
CA THR A 872 -84.36 48.79 8.14
C THR A 872 -84.54 47.38 8.72
N VAL A 873 -85.13 47.36 9.92
CA VAL A 873 -86.02 46.27 10.40
C VAL A 873 -87.31 46.21 9.56
N PRO A 874 -88.00 45.06 9.43
CA PRO A 874 -89.24 44.96 10.21
C PRO A 874 -89.64 43.54 10.70
N ASN A 875 -89.74 43.43 12.05
CA ASN A 875 -90.94 43.01 12.79
C ASN A 875 -91.51 41.55 12.72
N ARG A 876 -91.99 41.11 13.90
CA ARG A 876 -93.12 40.17 14.19
C ARG A 876 -92.86 38.64 14.10
N PHE A 877 -93.51 37.79 14.91
CA PHE A 877 -94.53 37.97 15.97
C PHE A 877 -94.47 36.85 17.04
N LYS A 878 -94.88 37.19 18.29
CA LYS A 878 -95.61 36.39 19.32
C LYS A 878 -95.07 34.99 19.74
N VAL A 879 -94.81 34.66 21.03
CA VAL A 879 -95.53 34.79 22.35
C VAL A 879 -96.21 33.46 22.78
N PRO A 880 -96.18 33.06 24.08
CA PRO A 880 -96.10 31.63 24.46
C PRO A 880 -97.13 31.15 25.51
N THR A 881 -96.97 29.90 25.97
CA THR A 881 -97.60 29.29 27.17
C THR A 881 -96.51 28.52 27.97
N THR A 882 -96.15 28.90 29.20
CA THR A 882 -96.72 28.52 30.53
C THR A 882 -96.67 27.01 30.83
N LEU A 883 -96.35 26.48 32.03
CA LEU A 883 -96.25 27.01 33.42
C LEU A 883 -95.34 26.01 34.23
N ARG A 884 -94.42 26.35 35.16
CA ARG A 884 -94.54 26.91 36.53
C ARG A 884 -93.10 27.27 37.04
N ARG A 885 -92.86 28.40 37.72
CA ARG A 885 -92.71 28.61 39.20
C ARG A 885 -91.84 27.58 39.95
N CYS A 886 -90.91 27.92 40.87
CA CYS A 886 -90.37 29.22 41.37
C CYS A 886 -89.02 28.96 42.12
N SER A 887 -88.02 29.87 42.14
CA SER A 887 -87.73 30.90 43.19
C SER A 887 -87.71 30.42 44.66
N LYS A 888 -86.79 30.84 45.55
CA LYS A 888 -85.71 31.88 45.49
C LYS A 888 -84.65 31.71 46.61
N ARG A 889 -83.39 32.06 46.29
CA ARG A 889 -82.39 32.92 47.01
C ARG A 889 -82.43 33.17 48.55
N VAL A 890 -81.21 33.25 49.11
CA VAL A 890 -80.64 34.32 50.00
C VAL A 890 -80.77 34.24 51.55
N GLU A 891 -79.59 34.14 52.22
CA GLU A 891 -79.09 34.86 53.43
C GLU A 891 -79.89 34.80 54.77
N LEU A 892 -79.37 35.12 55.97
CA LEU A 892 -78.02 35.38 56.52
C LEU A 892 -78.03 35.06 58.05
N MET A 893 -76.84 35.07 58.70
CA MET A 893 -76.53 35.25 60.14
C MET A 893 -77.58 35.08 61.27
N GLY A 894 -77.16 34.49 62.40
CA GLY A 894 -77.76 34.78 63.72
C GLY A 894 -77.45 33.80 64.85
N ASN A 895 -76.49 34.13 65.74
CA ASN A 895 -76.21 33.35 66.95
C ASN A 895 -77.12 33.76 68.13
N VAL A 896 -77.68 32.78 68.85
CA VAL A 896 -78.00 32.87 70.29
C VAL A 896 -77.64 31.52 70.94
N ALA A 897 -77.22 31.52 72.20
CA ALA A 897 -76.64 30.37 72.89
C ALA A 897 -77.40 29.95 74.17
N ASN A 898 -76.98 28.82 74.76
CA ASN A 898 -77.34 28.31 76.11
C ASN A 898 -78.78 27.74 76.26
N SER A 899 -79.11 26.83 77.18
CA SER A 899 -78.32 25.95 78.09
C SER A 899 -79.24 24.94 78.81
N SER A 900 -78.78 23.82 79.39
CA SER A 900 -77.63 22.93 79.11
C SER A 900 -77.78 21.63 79.95
N GLY A 901 -77.21 20.49 79.51
CA GLY A 901 -77.21 19.25 80.32
C GLY A 901 -76.96 17.96 79.51
N GLY A 902 -75.89 17.19 79.68
CA GLY A 902 -74.61 17.52 80.33
C GLY A 902 -74.17 16.59 81.48
N LYS A 903 -73.44 15.52 81.14
CA LYS A 903 -72.39 14.76 81.91
C LYS A 903 -72.10 13.46 81.12
N SER A 904 -70.92 12.82 81.14
CA SER A 904 -69.64 12.97 81.87
C SER A 904 -68.63 12.01 81.18
N LYS A 905 -67.30 12.21 81.03
CA LYS A 905 -66.26 13.20 81.43
C LYS A 905 -65.09 13.06 80.41
N ARG A 906 -64.40 14.12 79.92
CA ARG A 906 -63.27 14.88 80.52
C ARG A 906 -61.97 14.06 80.75
N ARG A 907 -60.74 14.56 80.48
CA ARG A 907 -60.25 15.81 79.82
C ARG A 907 -58.72 15.75 79.54
N HIS A 908 -58.23 16.64 78.66
CA HIS A 908 -57.00 17.50 78.67
C HIS A 908 -55.80 17.22 79.63
N THR A 909 -54.55 17.65 79.35
CA THR A 909 -53.97 18.44 78.22
C THR A 909 -52.53 17.93 77.87
N GLU A 910 -51.43 18.62 77.47
CA GLU A 910 -50.99 20.03 77.34
C GLU A 910 -49.82 20.20 76.33
N LEU A 911 -49.39 21.44 76.05
CA LEU A 911 -48.26 21.82 75.17
C LEU A 911 -46.95 22.09 75.94
N THR A 912 -45.80 22.15 75.24
CA THR A 912 -44.67 23.05 75.62
C THR A 912 -43.65 23.28 74.48
N GLU A 913 -43.06 24.48 74.41
CA GLU A 913 -42.10 24.86 73.34
C GLU A 913 -40.64 24.41 73.56
N HIS A 914 -40.37 23.52 74.52
CA HIS A 914 -39.00 23.18 74.92
C HIS A 914 -38.16 22.50 73.80
N GLN A 915 -38.80 21.89 72.80
CA GLN A 915 -38.12 21.22 71.68
C GLN A 915 -37.52 22.16 70.62
N LYS A 916 -37.65 23.49 70.74
CA LYS A 916 -37.03 24.46 69.82
C LYS A 916 -35.73 25.10 70.35
N GLU A 917 -35.42 24.96 71.64
CA GLU A 917 -34.40 25.79 72.33
C GLU A 917 -33.25 25.00 72.97
N VAL A 918 -32.91 23.83 72.42
CA VAL A 918 -31.63 23.12 72.73
C VAL A 918 -30.75 22.99 71.47
N ARG A 919 -30.70 24.08 70.69
CA ARG A 919 -29.74 24.29 69.60
C ARG A 919 -28.69 25.32 70.05
N ARG A 920 -27.41 24.92 69.98
CA ARG A 920 -26.15 25.70 70.13
C ARG A 920 -25.55 25.74 71.56
N ALA A 921 -24.26 25.37 71.63
CA ALA A 921 -23.32 25.46 72.77
C ALA A 921 -23.69 24.60 74.02
N GLN A 922 -22.76 24.05 74.81
CA GLN A 922 -21.28 24.08 74.86
C GLN A 922 -20.74 22.61 74.90
N GLN A 923 -19.47 22.25 74.68
CA GLN A 923 -18.22 22.91 74.24
C GLN A 923 -17.41 21.83 73.44
N GLY A 924 -16.16 21.94 72.98
CA GLY A 924 -15.09 22.94 73.11
C GLY A 924 -14.04 22.78 71.98
N ARG A 925 -12.74 22.62 72.27
CA ARG A 925 -11.67 22.37 71.28
C ARG A 925 -10.42 21.67 71.88
N SER A 926 -9.73 20.83 71.10
CA SER A 926 -8.26 20.91 70.88
C SER A 926 -7.68 19.85 69.91
N MET A 927 -7.03 20.32 68.84
CA MET A 927 -5.78 19.85 68.19
C MET A 927 -5.43 18.35 68.01
N ASP A 928 -5.18 18.01 66.74
CA ASP A 928 -3.99 17.35 66.15
C ASP A 928 -3.58 15.86 66.38
N CYS A 929 -3.18 15.28 65.24
CA CYS A 929 -2.12 14.28 65.00
C CYS A 929 -2.23 12.81 65.48
N SER A 930 -2.31 11.93 64.46
CA SER A 930 -1.58 10.67 64.26
C SER A 930 -1.87 9.43 65.16
N GLY A 931 -1.42 8.25 64.69
CA GLY A 931 -1.16 7.08 65.54
C GLY A 931 -2.02 5.83 65.32
N HIS A 932 -1.40 4.78 64.78
CA HIS A 932 -1.97 3.43 64.59
C HIS A 932 -2.26 2.64 65.90
N GLY A 933 -3.42 1.96 65.98
CA GLY A 933 -3.69 0.78 66.83
C GLY A 933 -3.65 0.96 68.37
N PRO A 934 -3.61 -0.12 69.18
CA PRO A 934 -3.83 -1.56 68.86
C PRO A 934 -4.71 -2.36 69.89
N GLY A 935 -5.17 -3.57 69.51
CA GLY A 935 -5.64 -4.65 70.44
C GLY A 935 -7.05 -4.51 71.06
N ILE A 936 -7.59 -5.48 71.83
CA ILE A 936 -7.11 -6.81 72.28
C ILE A 936 -8.24 -7.89 72.26
N ARG A 937 -7.82 -9.14 72.01
CA ARG A 937 -8.44 -10.48 72.12
C ARG A 937 -9.62 -10.73 73.09
N THR A 938 -10.40 -11.77 72.76
CA THR A 938 -10.89 -12.80 73.72
C THR A 938 -10.30 -14.19 73.37
N TYR A 939 -10.04 -15.02 74.38
CA TYR A 939 -9.69 -16.45 74.26
C TYR A 939 -10.97 -17.30 74.05
N THR A 940 -11.01 -18.61 73.74
CA THR A 940 -10.07 -19.78 73.75
C THR A 940 -10.59 -20.77 72.66
N SER A 941 -9.98 -21.89 72.22
CA SER A 941 -8.91 -22.78 72.71
C SER A 941 -8.46 -23.80 71.62
N VAL A 942 -7.18 -24.22 71.66
CA VAL A 942 -6.65 -25.59 71.37
C VAL A 942 -6.83 -26.17 69.94
N ASP A 943 -5.80 -26.67 69.23
CA ASP A 943 -4.34 -26.65 69.41
C ASP A 943 -3.57 -26.97 68.08
N PHE A 944 -2.24 -26.76 68.11
CA PHE A 944 -1.11 -27.24 67.27
C PHE A 944 -1.33 -28.32 66.17
N SER A 945 -0.54 -28.42 65.08
CA SER A 945 0.58 -27.64 64.47
C SER A 945 0.76 -28.13 62.99
N GLN A 946 1.70 -27.74 62.11
CA GLN A 946 3.04 -27.13 62.28
C GLN A 946 3.56 -26.46 60.96
N GLU A 947 4.73 -25.79 61.06
CA GLU A 947 5.63 -25.19 60.04
C GLU A 947 5.48 -25.54 58.54
N ASN A 948 5.71 -24.67 57.54
CA ASN A 948 6.57 -23.47 57.35
C ASN A 948 8.09 -23.73 57.15
N GLU A 949 8.59 -23.70 55.91
CA GLU A 949 10.00 -23.40 55.64
C GLU A 949 10.24 -22.81 54.22
N GLU A 950 11.40 -22.17 54.03
CA GLU A 950 11.85 -21.57 52.76
C GLU A 950 12.86 -22.48 52.06
N SER A 951 12.79 -22.62 50.73
CA SER A 951 13.92 -23.16 49.93
C SER A 951 13.90 -22.66 48.48
N GLN A 952 15.09 -22.45 47.91
CA GLN A 952 15.29 -21.98 46.53
C GLN A 952 15.41 -23.15 45.52
N GLU A 953 15.58 -22.76 44.25
CA GLU A 953 16.25 -23.48 43.14
C GLU A 953 15.43 -24.20 42.04
N SER A 954 15.98 -24.03 40.83
CA SER A 954 15.98 -24.91 39.65
C SER A 954 14.94 -24.73 38.50
N GLN A 955 15.54 -24.43 37.33
CA GLN A 955 15.26 -24.90 35.95
C GLN A 955 13.87 -24.81 35.29
N ASP A 956 13.79 -23.93 34.29
CA ASP A 956 13.61 -24.25 32.87
C ASP A 956 12.39 -25.09 32.40
N ILE A 957 11.37 -24.36 31.95
CA ILE A 957 10.87 -24.32 30.55
C ILE A 957 10.95 -25.64 29.75
N ARG A 958 9.79 -26.07 29.21
CA ARG A 958 9.71 -26.97 28.04
C ARG A 958 8.78 -26.41 26.97
N ASP A 959 9.31 -26.23 25.77
CA ASP A 959 8.55 -25.87 24.58
C ASP A 959 7.67 -27.02 24.06
N ALA A 960 6.59 -26.65 23.34
CA ALA A 960 5.60 -27.60 22.84
C ALA A 960 5.92 -28.20 21.45
N ASP A 961 6.85 -27.61 20.70
CA ASP A 961 6.99 -27.86 19.26
C ASP A 961 7.55 -29.24 18.88
N THR A 962 8.18 -29.96 19.81
CA THR A 962 8.74 -31.31 19.54
C THR A 962 7.70 -32.43 19.38
N ILE A 963 6.40 -32.15 19.56
CA ILE A 963 5.34 -33.17 19.45
C ILE A 963 4.89 -33.40 18.00
N LEU A 964 4.99 -32.40 17.11
CA LEU A 964 4.47 -32.49 15.75
C LEU A 964 5.37 -33.26 14.77
N GLU A 965 6.68 -33.38 15.05
CA GLU A 965 7.63 -33.95 14.08
C GLU A 965 7.65 -35.49 14.03
N MET A 966 7.14 -36.18 15.05
CA MET A 966 7.10 -37.65 15.09
C MET A 966 5.97 -38.31 14.26
N LEU A 967 5.08 -37.54 13.64
CA LEU A 967 3.90 -38.05 12.90
C LEU A 967 4.01 -37.96 11.37
N ARG A 968 5.22 -37.81 10.81
CA ARG A 968 5.46 -37.78 9.34
C ARG A 968 6.56 -38.75 8.85
N LYS A 969 6.34 -40.05 9.06
CA LYS A 969 6.91 -41.17 8.27
C LYS A 969 6.07 -42.44 8.48
N VAL A 970 6.02 -43.31 7.46
CA VAL A 970 5.11 -44.47 7.35
C VAL A 970 3.64 -44.03 7.22
N HIS A 971 3.15 -43.69 6.04
CA HIS A 971 3.11 -44.56 4.86
C HIS A 971 3.58 -43.92 3.54
#